data_AF-A0A261Y2F7-F1
#
_entry.id   AF-A0A261Y2F7-F1
#
_cell.length_a   1.000
_cell.length_b   1.000
_cell.length_c   1.000
_cell.angle_alpha   90.00
_cell.angle_beta   90.00
_cell.angle_gamma   90.00
#
_symmetry.space_group_name_H-M   'P 1'
#
loop_
_entity.id
_entity.type
_entity.pdbx_description
1 polymer ?
#
loop_
_entity_poly.entity_id
_entity_poly.type
_entity_poly.pdbx_seq_one_letter_code
_entity_poly.pdbx_strand_id
1 'polypeptide(L)'
;MVDRRISIAGSILESDSPEPTLTRCTLLDTKDYTEQTWRNGLGKTYEIAIYPPNKSYTEDDFLWRLSTSIIQAANHFSLYPGYDCTTIVLPRDASNQANEGAKPSLALIHRGEEGATQIKPLFPYTWKGEWATDCKVTDPPIHNLQFFINRSLGRASTTVETVNGSTSHVEHADDTNRKLLLGTFTIIYVVRGRVRVALDENHSAHAMIRVVAAGETLLIEREEDASPTSLTMYAMDPSGKRQQDLVDGETPHFTATVVMIKIIPGQAGTSNKAKSPLEQDRHVFGTSPLYNDITPFRPPRRKGSLVVYDDQPIWNIEREVAKNLVIDDPSSTESHVGPKSQVAHKDADGMAPWGADVVPYAQEDKNKESKHSWGSASVYEPPPESDRYDNESNVPPPVTRDRLVIDDFPVGCISTAWIKMMKNGLSEWLRLPVIIARGTEDGPVLGITAALHGNELNGVPTIHRVVSDINVHQLRGTVVAIPCVNVVGYLKFVREFADGKDLNRCFPGKEDGMASQVYAHNLMTKIISQFHYLIDLHTASFGRVNSYYVRSDMNDPMSAILAHLQQPQVILHNSGQDGTLRSAAAAKGIKAITVEIGNPQQFQTQYVQWSYMGVMRILNHLQMFTVDLSCMDLVQPPPSTVLCSKGFWIYTNTGGVLEVYPNVNTLIKKGNLIARIKNIFGNIVDEYYAPCNGVIIGRSSNPVAMAGDRIIHLGVIKKKGEVLPSVAKENY
;
A
#
# COMPACT_ATOMS: atom_id res chain seq x y z
N MET A 1 18.19 -21.79 -68.04
CA MET A 1 17.19 -22.83 -68.35
C MET A 1 16.92 -23.58 -67.04
N VAL A 2 15.66 -23.54 -66.59
CA VAL A 2 15.01 -24.43 -65.61
C VAL A 2 15.47 -24.39 -64.14
N ASP A 3 14.88 -23.46 -63.39
CA ASP A 3 13.81 -23.72 -62.40
C ASP A 3 13.95 -24.94 -61.46
N ARG A 4 14.04 -24.68 -60.14
CA ARG A 4 13.30 -25.43 -59.11
C ARG A 4 13.19 -24.63 -57.81
N ARG A 5 11.96 -24.21 -57.55
CA ARG A 5 11.44 -23.54 -56.35
C ARG A 5 11.62 -24.37 -55.09
N ILE A 6 12.01 -23.71 -54.00
CA ILE A 6 11.47 -23.94 -52.66
C ILE A 6 11.05 -22.58 -52.12
N SER A 7 9.76 -22.45 -51.81
CA SER A 7 9.14 -21.25 -51.27
C SER A 7 9.44 -21.10 -49.79
N ILE A 8 9.99 -19.96 -49.39
CA ILE A 8 9.68 -19.35 -48.09
C ILE A 8 9.43 -17.87 -48.37
N ALA A 9 8.14 -17.53 -48.41
CA ALA A 9 7.68 -16.16 -48.30
C ALA A 9 8.02 -15.66 -46.89
N GLY A 10 8.68 -14.51 -46.83
CA GLY A 10 8.99 -13.78 -45.60
C GLY A 10 9.27 -12.35 -46.00
N SER A 11 8.20 -11.65 -46.38
CA SER A 11 8.19 -10.22 -46.64
C SER A 11 8.65 -9.46 -45.40
N ILE A 12 9.29 -8.32 -45.65
CA ILE A 12 9.33 -7.18 -44.74
C ILE A 12 7.98 -7.09 -44.03
N LEU A 13 7.99 -7.11 -42.69
CA LEU A 13 6.85 -6.64 -41.90
C LEU A 13 7.16 -5.22 -41.47
N GLU A 14 6.66 -4.30 -42.29
CA GLU A 14 6.02 -3.09 -41.78
C GLU A 14 4.95 -3.51 -40.78
N SER A 15 4.89 -2.83 -39.64
CA SER A 15 3.70 -2.78 -38.82
C SER A 15 3.12 -1.38 -39.01
N ASP A 16 2.01 -1.31 -39.72
CA ASP A 16 1.05 -0.23 -39.56
C ASP A 16 0.69 -0.12 -38.08
N SER A 17 0.59 1.10 -37.56
CA SER A 17 -0.26 1.32 -36.39
C SER A 17 -1.66 0.74 -36.67
N PRO A 18 -2.24 -0.04 -35.76
CA PRO A 18 -3.65 0.09 -35.50
C PRO A 18 -3.83 1.11 -34.36
N GLU A 19 -4.60 2.17 -34.59
CA GLU A 19 -5.51 2.53 -33.49
C GLU A 19 -6.40 1.31 -33.21
N PRO A 20 -6.67 1.03 -31.93
CA PRO A 20 -7.96 1.50 -31.42
C PRO A 20 -7.86 2.02 -29.98
N THR A 21 -8.32 3.24 -29.73
CA THR A 21 -8.89 3.55 -28.41
C THR A 21 -10.12 2.68 -28.20
N LEU A 22 -10.01 1.57 -27.47
CA LEU A 22 -11.18 0.85 -26.97
C LEU A 22 -11.64 1.45 -25.64
N THR A 23 -11.93 2.75 -25.68
CA THR A 23 -12.77 3.41 -24.68
C THR A 23 -14.14 3.63 -25.32
N ARG A 24 -15.10 2.79 -24.99
CA ARG A 24 -16.47 2.89 -25.50
C ARG A 24 -17.30 3.77 -24.56
N CYS A 25 -17.87 4.84 -25.10
CA CYS A 25 -18.80 5.71 -24.37
C CYS A 25 -20.23 5.53 -24.87
N THR A 26 -21.10 5.03 -24.00
CA THR A 26 -22.53 4.88 -24.28
C THR A 26 -23.32 5.85 -23.41
N LEU A 27 -24.05 6.77 -24.03
CA LEU A 27 -25.02 7.62 -23.34
C LEU A 27 -26.37 6.89 -23.31
N LEU A 28 -26.96 6.77 -22.12
CA LEU A 28 -28.25 6.15 -21.89
C LEU A 28 -29.22 7.23 -21.39
N ASP A 29 -30.22 7.52 -22.21
CA ASP A 29 -31.34 8.40 -21.89
C ASP A 29 -32.35 7.65 -21.02
N THR A 30 -33.11 8.39 -20.22
CA THR A 30 -34.24 7.85 -19.44
C THR A 30 -35.21 7.00 -20.27
N LYS A 31 -35.39 7.28 -21.56
CA LYS A 31 -36.22 6.48 -22.48
C LYS A 31 -35.65 5.09 -22.77
N ASP A 32 -34.34 4.90 -22.58
CA ASP A 32 -33.65 3.63 -22.77
C ASP A 32 -33.81 2.72 -21.54
N TYR A 33 -34.41 3.23 -20.44
CA TYR A 33 -34.55 2.46 -19.21
C TYR A 33 -35.74 1.52 -19.28
N THR A 34 -35.49 0.25 -18.96
CA THR A 34 -36.54 -0.76 -18.99
C THR A 34 -37.32 -0.75 -17.68
N GLU A 35 -38.60 -0.34 -17.73
CA GLU A 35 -39.49 -0.33 -16.58
C GLU A 35 -39.95 -1.75 -16.22
N GLN A 36 -39.89 -2.08 -14.94
CA GLN A 36 -40.42 -3.31 -14.39
C GLN A 36 -41.11 -3.04 -13.05
N THR A 37 -42.30 -3.60 -12.88
CA THR A 37 -43.02 -3.54 -11.61
C THR A 37 -42.51 -4.63 -10.68
N TRP A 38 -42.28 -4.31 -9.42
CA TRP A 38 -41.85 -5.31 -8.44
C TRP A 38 -42.93 -6.38 -8.29
N ARG A 39 -42.52 -7.62 -7.99
CA ARG A 39 -43.47 -8.76 -7.88
C ARG A 39 -44.61 -8.54 -6.87
N ASN A 40 -44.40 -7.69 -5.86
CA ASN A 40 -45.39 -7.34 -4.86
C ASN A 40 -46.24 -6.09 -5.22
N GLY A 41 -45.97 -5.42 -6.34
CA GLY A 41 -46.67 -4.20 -6.76
C GLY A 41 -46.35 -2.94 -5.96
N LEU A 42 -45.45 -3.01 -4.97
CA LEU A 42 -45.16 -1.91 -4.02
C LEU A 42 -44.02 -0.99 -4.47
N GLY A 43 -43.48 -1.23 -5.67
CA GLY A 43 -42.43 -0.43 -6.24
C GLY A 43 -42.25 -0.67 -7.73
N LYS A 44 -41.51 0.24 -8.36
CA LYS A 44 -41.09 0.15 -9.75
C LYS A 44 -39.57 0.23 -9.82
N THR A 45 -38.96 -0.53 -10.70
CA THR A 45 -37.53 -0.42 -11.03
C THR A 45 -37.39 -0.08 -12.50
N TYR A 46 -36.53 0.89 -12.79
CA TYR A 46 -36.11 1.25 -14.13
C TYR A 46 -34.66 0.78 -14.27
N GLU A 47 -34.47 -0.31 -15.01
CA GLU A 47 -33.14 -0.83 -15.29
C GLU A 47 -32.40 0.13 -16.22
N ILE A 48 -31.24 0.62 -15.78
CA ILE A 48 -30.39 1.51 -16.56
C ILE A 48 -29.44 0.67 -17.41
N ALA A 49 -28.69 -0.23 -16.76
CA ALA A 49 -27.76 -1.10 -17.44
C ALA A 49 -27.45 -2.34 -16.59
N ILE A 50 -27.14 -3.44 -17.26
CA ILE A 50 -26.68 -4.69 -16.69
C ILE A 50 -25.50 -5.21 -17.52
N TYR A 51 -24.50 -5.81 -16.85
CA TYR A 51 -23.34 -6.38 -17.53
C TYR A 51 -23.10 -7.84 -17.12
N PRO A 52 -22.84 -8.75 -18.08
CA PRO A 52 -22.87 -8.55 -19.54
C PRO A 52 -24.26 -8.12 -20.07
N PRO A 53 -24.33 -7.42 -21.21
CA PRO A 53 -25.61 -7.04 -21.82
C PRO A 53 -26.40 -8.30 -22.19
N ASN A 54 -27.74 -8.24 -22.11
CA ASN A 54 -28.70 -9.33 -22.33
C ASN A 54 -28.92 -10.32 -21.16
N LYS A 55 -28.31 -10.08 -20.01
CA LYS A 55 -28.57 -10.88 -18.80
C LYS A 55 -29.92 -10.52 -18.18
N SER A 56 -30.66 -11.52 -17.72
CA SER A 56 -31.88 -11.32 -16.94
C SER A 56 -31.55 -11.25 -15.46
N TYR A 57 -31.71 -10.09 -14.82
CA TYR A 57 -31.40 -9.94 -13.39
C TYR A 57 -32.25 -10.84 -12.46
N THR A 58 -33.34 -11.44 -12.96
CA THR A 58 -34.16 -12.40 -12.20
C THR A 58 -33.75 -13.85 -12.39
N GLU A 59 -33.00 -14.18 -13.45
CA GLU A 59 -32.73 -15.56 -13.87
C GLU A 59 -31.24 -15.88 -14.04
N ASP A 60 -30.41 -14.87 -14.26
CA ASP A 60 -28.98 -15.00 -14.54
C ASP A 60 -28.11 -14.35 -13.45
N ASP A 61 -26.90 -14.90 -13.30
CA ASP A 61 -25.80 -14.17 -12.67
C ASP A 61 -25.22 -13.11 -13.61
N PHE A 62 -24.90 -11.95 -13.03
CA PHE A 62 -24.33 -10.79 -13.72
C PHE A 62 -23.17 -10.20 -12.94
N LEU A 63 -22.25 -9.51 -13.60
CA LEU A 63 -21.14 -8.83 -12.95
C LEU A 63 -21.66 -7.65 -12.13
N TRP A 64 -22.37 -6.74 -12.79
CA TRP A 64 -22.94 -5.56 -12.14
C TRP A 64 -24.26 -5.14 -12.80
N ARG A 65 -25.08 -4.44 -12.04
CA ARG A 65 -26.36 -3.88 -12.50
C ARG A 65 -26.61 -2.53 -11.86
N LEU A 66 -27.07 -1.57 -12.66
CA LEU A 66 -27.51 -0.25 -12.22
C LEU A 66 -29.00 -0.07 -12.55
N SER A 67 -29.77 0.40 -11.59
CA SER A 67 -31.17 0.76 -11.79
C SER A 67 -31.59 1.90 -10.89
N THR A 68 -32.63 2.64 -11.30
CA THR A 68 -33.38 3.48 -10.35
C THR A 68 -34.63 2.75 -9.90
N SER A 69 -35.13 3.07 -8.71
CA SER A 69 -36.40 2.54 -8.24
C SER A 69 -37.24 3.60 -7.54
N ILE A 70 -38.56 3.40 -7.59
CA ILE A 70 -39.56 4.20 -6.90
C ILE A 70 -40.26 3.30 -5.89
N ILE A 71 -40.15 3.63 -4.60
CA ILE A 71 -40.77 2.90 -3.51
C ILE A 71 -42.00 3.69 -3.02
N GLN A 72 -43.17 3.07 -3.11
CA GLN A 72 -44.47 3.69 -2.78
C GLN A 72 -44.92 3.39 -1.34
N ALA A 73 -44.47 2.28 -0.77
CA ALA A 73 -44.82 1.84 0.58
C ALA A 73 -43.72 0.95 1.15
N ALA A 74 -43.76 0.71 2.46
CA ALA A 74 -42.87 -0.23 3.14
C ALA A 74 -42.97 -1.61 2.46
N ASN A 75 -41.82 -2.22 2.19
CA ASN A 75 -41.75 -3.50 1.49
C ASN A 75 -40.43 -4.24 1.79
N HIS A 76 -40.33 -5.46 1.31
CA HIS A 76 -39.14 -6.31 1.39
C HIS A 76 -38.42 -6.38 0.03
N PHE A 77 -37.10 -6.25 0.06
CA PHE A 77 -36.22 -6.43 -1.10
C PHE A 77 -36.00 -7.92 -1.39
N SER A 78 -35.82 -8.24 -2.68
CA SER A 78 -35.41 -9.57 -3.11
C SER A 78 -33.97 -9.89 -2.68
N LEU A 79 -33.71 -11.17 -2.40
CA LEU A 79 -32.38 -11.65 -2.04
C LEU A 79 -31.51 -11.79 -3.28
N TYR A 80 -30.26 -11.33 -3.18
CA TYR A 80 -29.20 -11.50 -4.17
C TYR A 80 -27.94 -12.03 -3.49
N PRO A 81 -27.88 -13.34 -3.17
CA PRO A 81 -26.72 -13.90 -2.50
C PRO A 81 -25.45 -13.74 -3.31
N GLY A 82 -24.36 -13.28 -2.67
CA GLY A 82 -23.10 -13.05 -3.36
C GLY A 82 -22.93 -11.62 -3.91
N TYR A 83 -23.98 -10.80 -3.88
CA TYR A 83 -23.95 -9.43 -4.41
C TYR A 83 -23.83 -8.39 -3.31
N ASP A 84 -23.03 -7.34 -3.54
CA ASP A 84 -23.10 -6.10 -2.78
C ASP A 84 -24.11 -5.17 -3.44
N CYS A 85 -25.07 -4.67 -2.65
CA CYS A 85 -26.10 -3.74 -3.09
C CYS A 85 -25.83 -2.36 -2.47
N THR A 86 -25.58 -1.36 -3.30
CA THR A 86 -25.42 0.04 -2.91
C THR A 86 -26.69 0.80 -3.23
N THR A 87 -27.30 1.42 -2.22
CA THR A 87 -28.51 2.24 -2.34
C THR A 87 -28.18 3.71 -2.06
N ILE A 88 -28.63 4.60 -2.95
CA ILE A 88 -28.53 6.06 -2.80
C ILE A 88 -29.93 6.65 -2.93
N VAL A 89 -30.40 7.35 -1.90
CA VAL A 89 -31.69 8.08 -1.98
C VAL A 89 -31.49 9.35 -2.81
N LEU A 90 -32.27 9.48 -3.88
CA LEU A 90 -32.25 10.61 -4.80
C LEU A 90 -33.18 11.71 -4.28
N PRO A 91 -32.79 12.99 -4.40
CA PRO A 91 -33.61 14.09 -3.95
C PRO A 91 -34.77 14.35 -4.92
N ARG A 92 -35.93 14.78 -4.39
CA ARG A 92 -37.11 15.14 -5.21
C ARG A 92 -36.79 16.34 -6.11
N ASP A 93 -37.40 16.40 -7.29
CA ASP A 93 -37.23 17.54 -8.19
C ASP A 93 -37.67 18.85 -7.53
N ALA A 94 -36.84 19.88 -7.66
CA ALA A 94 -37.04 21.19 -7.02
C ALA A 94 -38.25 21.97 -7.59
N SER A 95 -38.89 21.48 -8.64
CA SER A 95 -40.08 22.09 -9.25
C SER A 95 -41.39 21.86 -8.47
N ASN A 96 -41.39 20.98 -7.45
CA ASN A 96 -42.58 20.66 -6.63
C ASN A 96 -42.39 21.04 -5.14
N GLN A 97 -42.04 22.31 -4.87
CA GLN A 97 -41.97 22.91 -3.52
C GLN A 97 -43.36 23.13 -2.86
N ALA A 98 -44.30 22.19 -3.01
CA ALA A 98 -45.66 22.37 -2.49
C ALA A 98 -45.86 21.88 -1.04
N ASN A 99 -44.84 21.34 -0.34
CA ASN A 99 -44.99 20.90 1.06
C ASN A 99 -43.67 21.05 1.85
N GLU A 100 -43.49 22.16 2.55
CA GLU A 100 -42.31 22.45 3.39
C GLU A 100 -42.23 21.64 4.71
N GLY A 101 -43.12 20.67 4.93
CA GLY A 101 -43.19 19.94 6.21
C GLY A 101 -42.65 18.50 6.22
N ALA A 102 -42.62 17.82 5.06
CA ALA A 102 -42.31 16.39 5.00
C ALA A 102 -40.98 16.14 4.28
N LYS A 103 -40.07 15.42 4.95
CA LYS A 103 -38.79 15.00 4.35
C LYS A 103 -38.90 13.52 3.97
N PRO A 104 -38.92 13.17 2.68
CA PRO A 104 -38.93 11.78 2.25
C PRO A 104 -37.72 11.04 2.83
N SER A 105 -37.99 9.88 3.42
CA SER A 105 -37.03 9.17 4.25
C SER A 105 -37.12 7.67 3.96
N LEU A 106 -35.97 7.02 3.81
CA LEU A 106 -35.84 5.58 3.63
C LEU A 106 -34.99 5.02 4.76
N ALA A 107 -35.52 4.05 5.49
CA ALA A 107 -34.76 3.26 6.44
C ALA A 107 -34.74 1.80 6.00
N LEU A 108 -33.58 1.15 6.10
CA LEU A 108 -33.41 -0.27 5.79
C LEU A 108 -33.25 -1.07 7.07
N ILE A 109 -33.90 -2.21 7.15
CA ILE A 109 -33.84 -3.15 8.28
C ILE A 109 -33.31 -4.46 7.74
N HIS A 110 -32.16 -4.92 8.23
CA HIS A 110 -31.49 -6.11 7.74
C HIS A 110 -31.64 -7.27 8.72
N ARG A 111 -31.76 -8.50 8.20
CA ARG A 111 -31.69 -9.77 8.96
C ARG A 111 -32.70 -9.90 10.12
N GLY A 112 -33.80 -9.16 10.08
CA GLY A 112 -34.80 -9.13 11.16
C GLY A 112 -34.34 -8.42 12.43
N GLU A 113 -33.28 -7.59 12.37
CA GLU A 113 -32.85 -6.74 13.48
C GLU A 113 -33.94 -5.69 13.82
N GLU A 114 -34.11 -5.32 15.10
CA GLU A 114 -35.08 -4.28 15.49
C GLU A 114 -34.67 -2.87 15.04
N GLY A 115 -33.36 -2.66 14.78
CA GLY A 115 -32.79 -1.38 14.38
C GLY A 115 -32.94 -1.09 12.89
N ALA A 116 -33.48 0.09 12.55
CA ALA A 116 -33.56 0.56 11.17
C ALA A 116 -32.41 1.54 10.86
N THR A 117 -31.65 1.28 9.79
CA THR A 117 -30.60 2.18 9.30
C THR A 117 -31.21 3.22 8.38
N GLN A 118 -31.28 4.47 8.84
CA GLN A 118 -31.74 5.59 8.03
C GLN A 118 -30.72 5.93 6.93
N ILE A 119 -31.15 5.87 5.67
CA ILE A 119 -30.32 6.21 4.52
C ILE A 119 -30.38 7.72 4.28
N LYS A 120 -29.22 8.38 4.39
CA LYS A 120 -29.11 9.81 4.11
C LYS A 120 -29.21 10.07 2.60
N PRO A 121 -29.97 11.08 2.14
CA PRO A 121 -29.99 11.47 0.73
C PRO A 121 -28.58 11.73 0.19
N LEU A 122 -28.33 11.31 -1.05
CA LEU A 122 -27.04 11.46 -1.74
C LEU A 122 -25.83 10.82 -1.03
N PHE A 123 -26.06 9.93 -0.06
CA PHE A 123 -25.00 9.17 0.59
C PHE A 123 -25.09 7.69 0.19
N PRO A 124 -24.07 7.11 -0.47
CA PRO A 124 -24.05 5.69 -0.81
C PRO A 124 -24.03 4.81 0.43
N TYR A 125 -24.98 3.89 0.53
CA TYR A 125 -25.02 2.89 1.58
C TYR A 125 -25.00 1.49 0.98
N THR A 126 -23.95 0.72 1.26
CA THR A 126 -23.73 -0.63 0.73
C THR A 126 -24.07 -1.69 1.77
N TRP A 127 -24.90 -2.66 1.39
CA TRP A 127 -25.33 -3.79 2.19
C TRP A 127 -25.23 -5.10 1.37
N LYS A 128 -25.31 -6.25 2.04
CA LYS A 128 -25.16 -7.56 1.39
C LYS A 128 -26.50 -8.06 0.86
N GLY A 129 -26.56 -8.43 -0.42
CA GLY A 129 -27.78 -8.89 -1.07
C GLY A 129 -28.38 -10.18 -0.49
N GLU A 130 -27.59 -11.01 0.20
CA GLU A 130 -28.13 -12.16 0.96
C GLU A 130 -28.89 -11.78 2.25
N TRP A 131 -28.86 -10.53 2.68
CA TRP A 131 -29.59 -10.11 3.87
C TRP A 131 -31.06 -9.89 3.52
N ALA A 132 -31.95 -10.61 4.21
CA ALA A 132 -33.37 -10.27 4.25
C ALA A 132 -33.48 -8.80 4.66
N THR A 133 -33.96 -7.95 3.76
CA THR A 133 -33.93 -6.50 3.94
C THR A 133 -35.31 -5.92 3.71
N ASP A 134 -35.89 -5.37 4.78
CA ASP A 134 -37.13 -4.60 4.74
C ASP A 134 -36.81 -3.12 4.62
N CYS A 135 -37.72 -2.35 4.03
CA CYS A 135 -37.66 -0.90 4.05
C CYS A 135 -38.86 -0.28 4.76
N LYS A 136 -38.58 0.79 5.50
CA LYS A 136 -39.58 1.73 5.99
C LYS A 136 -39.44 3.02 5.20
N VAL A 137 -40.55 3.52 4.69
CA VAL A 137 -40.60 4.79 3.98
C VAL A 137 -41.45 5.79 4.73
N THR A 138 -41.03 7.05 4.71
CA THR A 138 -41.81 8.19 5.21
C THR A 138 -41.98 9.17 4.05
N ASP A 139 -43.19 9.68 3.83
CA ASP A 139 -43.52 10.58 2.72
C ASP A 139 -43.16 10.02 1.33
N PRO A 140 -43.71 8.85 0.93
CA PRO A 140 -43.49 8.28 -0.40
C PRO A 140 -44.11 9.17 -1.51
N PRO A 141 -43.65 9.08 -2.76
CA PRO A 141 -42.68 8.11 -3.27
C PRO A 141 -41.22 8.43 -2.94
N ILE A 142 -40.44 7.40 -2.63
CA ILE A 142 -38.97 7.51 -2.49
C ILE A 142 -38.30 7.09 -3.80
N HIS A 143 -37.52 7.98 -4.39
CA HIS A 143 -36.66 7.69 -5.53
C HIS A 143 -35.27 7.28 -5.04
N ASN A 144 -34.73 6.18 -5.56
CA ASN A 144 -33.37 5.77 -5.26
C ASN A 144 -32.63 5.27 -6.49
N LEU A 145 -31.30 5.30 -6.42
CA LEU A 145 -30.39 4.65 -7.34
C LEU A 145 -29.82 3.42 -6.64
N GLN A 146 -29.87 2.28 -7.30
CA GLN A 146 -29.36 1.01 -6.79
C GLN A 146 -28.29 0.46 -7.73
N PHE A 147 -27.15 0.08 -7.14
CA PHE A 147 -26.05 -0.55 -7.84
C PHE A 147 -25.71 -1.90 -7.19
N PHE A 148 -25.78 -2.96 -7.98
CA PHE A 148 -25.45 -4.32 -7.58
C PHE A 148 -24.13 -4.73 -8.21
N ILE A 149 -23.27 -5.41 -7.47
CA ILE A 149 -22.07 -6.04 -8.01
C ILE A 149 -21.86 -7.42 -7.39
N ASN A 150 -21.57 -8.41 -8.23
CA ASN A 150 -21.21 -9.74 -7.78
C ASN A 150 -19.79 -9.74 -7.20
N ARG A 151 -19.67 -10.02 -5.91
CA ARG A 151 -18.39 -9.93 -5.18
C ARG A 151 -17.33 -10.90 -5.68
N SER A 152 -17.73 -12.03 -6.27
CA SER A 152 -16.77 -12.99 -6.83
C SER A 152 -16.27 -12.57 -8.20
N LEU A 153 -17.04 -11.75 -8.92
CA LEU A 153 -16.73 -11.34 -10.29
C LEU A 153 -16.13 -9.94 -10.39
N GLY A 154 -16.19 -9.11 -9.34
CA GLY A 154 -15.56 -7.78 -9.36
C GLY A 154 -15.74 -6.96 -8.09
N ARG A 155 -15.18 -5.74 -8.11
CA ARG A 155 -15.28 -4.73 -7.04
C ARG A 155 -15.68 -3.38 -7.62
N ALA A 156 -16.38 -2.57 -6.82
CA ALA A 156 -16.77 -1.23 -7.23
C ALA A 156 -16.58 -0.21 -6.10
N SER A 157 -16.34 1.05 -6.49
CA SER A 157 -16.37 2.21 -5.60
C SER A 157 -17.39 3.22 -6.11
N THR A 158 -18.25 3.72 -5.24
CA THR A 158 -19.29 4.70 -5.57
C THR A 158 -19.04 6.01 -4.84
N THR A 159 -19.02 7.12 -5.58
CA THR A 159 -18.82 8.48 -5.07
C THR A 159 -19.93 9.39 -5.55
N VAL A 160 -20.37 10.33 -4.71
CA VAL A 160 -21.32 11.39 -5.08
C VAL A 160 -20.60 12.72 -5.03
N GLU A 161 -20.72 13.50 -6.10
CA GLU A 161 -19.88 14.68 -6.32
C GLU A 161 -20.71 15.85 -6.85
N THR A 162 -20.36 17.05 -6.41
CA THR A 162 -20.87 18.30 -6.99
C THR A 162 -19.85 18.85 -7.98
N VAL A 163 -20.24 18.95 -9.25
CA VAL A 163 -19.45 19.50 -10.34
C VAL A 163 -19.83 20.96 -10.53
N ASN A 164 -18.85 21.85 -10.65
CA ASN A 164 -19.08 23.28 -10.84
C ASN A 164 -18.83 23.71 -12.29
N GLY A 165 -19.42 24.83 -12.72
CA GLY A 165 -19.05 25.55 -13.94
C GLY A 165 -17.71 26.27 -13.74
N SER A 166 -16.84 26.26 -14.75
CA SER A 166 -15.53 26.95 -14.68
C SER A 166 -15.67 28.45 -14.98
N THR A 167 -15.03 29.30 -14.17
CA THR A 167 -15.11 30.77 -14.22
C THR A 167 -13.87 31.51 -14.72
N SER A 168 -12.82 30.86 -15.22
CA SER A 168 -11.56 31.56 -15.56
C SER A 168 -11.33 31.75 -17.07
N HIS A 169 -11.16 33.01 -17.48
CA HIS A 169 -10.61 33.45 -18.77
C HIS A 169 -9.06 33.35 -18.82
N VAL A 170 -8.50 32.23 -18.37
CA VAL A 170 -7.04 32.02 -18.35
C VAL A 170 -6.76 30.60 -18.82
N GLU A 171 -5.78 30.42 -19.71
CA GLU A 171 -5.32 29.14 -20.30
C GLU A 171 -4.72 28.13 -19.27
N HIS A 172 -5.13 28.24 -18.00
CA HIS A 172 -4.86 27.28 -16.93
C HIS A 172 -6.21 26.74 -16.45
N ALA A 173 -6.72 25.72 -17.15
CA ALA A 173 -7.85 24.96 -16.66
C ALA A 173 -7.48 24.32 -15.31
N ASP A 174 -8.30 24.57 -14.29
CA ASP A 174 -8.19 23.98 -12.96
C ASP A 174 -8.00 22.45 -13.03
N ASP A 175 -6.87 21.96 -12.53
CA ASP A 175 -6.51 20.53 -12.45
C ASP A 175 -7.42 19.73 -11.49
N THR A 176 -8.36 20.39 -10.81
CA THR A 176 -9.29 19.78 -9.83
C THR A 176 -10.43 19.00 -10.46
N ASN A 177 -10.81 19.29 -11.71
CA ASN A 177 -11.89 18.60 -12.43
C ASN A 177 -11.40 17.45 -13.32
N ARG A 178 -10.07 17.28 -13.45
CA ARG A 178 -9.46 16.23 -14.26
C ARG A 178 -9.25 14.96 -13.43
N LYS A 179 -9.77 13.84 -13.91
CA LYS A 179 -9.74 12.55 -13.22
C LYS A 179 -9.18 11.47 -14.12
N LEU A 180 -8.30 10.62 -13.59
CA LEU A 180 -7.83 9.46 -14.33
C LEU A 180 -8.85 8.31 -14.23
N LEU A 181 -9.23 7.73 -15.37
CA LEU A 181 -10.03 6.52 -15.41
C LEU A 181 -9.12 5.32 -15.14
N LEU A 182 -9.37 4.61 -14.04
CA LEU A 182 -8.54 3.47 -13.59
C LEU A 182 -9.29 2.14 -13.56
N GLY A 183 -10.62 2.14 -13.72
CA GLY A 183 -11.44 0.92 -13.78
C GLY A 183 -11.83 0.56 -15.22
N THR A 184 -12.20 -0.71 -15.44
CA THR A 184 -12.74 -1.22 -16.72
C THR A 184 -14.08 -0.58 -17.04
N PHE A 185 -14.94 -0.34 -16.04
CA PHE A 185 -16.14 0.46 -16.23
C PHE A 185 -16.12 1.71 -15.35
N THR A 186 -16.54 2.83 -15.92
CA THR A 186 -16.89 4.05 -15.19
C THR A 186 -18.30 4.46 -15.60
N ILE A 187 -19.20 4.54 -14.63
CA ILE A 187 -20.58 4.97 -14.82
C ILE A 187 -20.73 6.36 -14.20
N ILE A 188 -21.34 7.29 -14.92
CA ILE A 188 -21.68 8.63 -14.44
C ILE A 188 -23.18 8.82 -14.59
N TYR A 189 -23.92 8.79 -13.48
CA TYR A 189 -25.34 9.11 -13.41
C TYR A 189 -25.50 10.57 -12.96
N VAL A 190 -26.16 11.41 -13.75
CA VAL A 190 -26.37 12.82 -13.37
C VAL A 190 -27.67 12.93 -12.57
N VAL A 191 -27.56 13.32 -11.31
CA VAL A 191 -28.71 13.48 -10.40
C VAL A 191 -29.42 14.80 -10.63
N ARG A 192 -28.65 15.88 -10.78
CA ARG A 192 -29.15 17.26 -10.97
C ARG A 192 -28.22 18.04 -11.87
N GLY A 193 -28.78 18.98 -12.64
CA GLY A 193 -28.04 19.82 -13.56
C GLY A 193 -27.68 19.10 -14.86
N ARG A 194 -26.72 19.66 -15.59
CA ARG A 194 -26.19 19.10 -16.84
C ARG A 194 -24.67 19.15 -16.79
N VAL A 195 -24.02 18.07 -17.20
CA VAL A 195 -22.56 17.94 -17.16
C VAL A 195 -22.03 17.67 -18.56
N ARG A 196 -21.04 18.45 -18.97
CA ARG A 196 -20.17 18.10 -20.09
C ARG A 196 -19.06 17.21 -19.56
N VAL A 197 -18.99 16.01 -20.11
CA VAL A 197 -17.92 15.04 -19.88
C VAL A 197 -17.03 15.03 -21.11
N ALA A 198 -15.73 15.22 -20.91
CA ALA A 198 -14.74 15.14 -21.98
C ALA A 198 -13.67 14.11 -21.63
N LEU A 199 -13.31 13.29 -22.62
CA LEU A 199 -12.22 12.34 -22.52
C LEU A 199 -11.04 12.83 -23.36
N ASP A 200 -9.86 12.81 -22.74
CA ASP A 200 -8.54 13.04 -23.35
C ASP A 200 -8.43 14.36 -24.15
N GLU A 201 -8.73 15.50 -23.50
CA GLU A 201 -8.83 16.82 -24.13
C GLU A 201 -7.53 17.35 -24.78
N ASN A 202 -6.40 16.66 -24.68
CA ASN A 202 -5.11 17.25 -25.05
C ASN A 202 -4.55 16.89 -26.42
N HIS A 203 -5.10 15.94 -27.18
CA HIS A 203 -4.66 15.73 -28.57
C HIS A 203 -5.79 15.29 -29.49
N SER A 204 -5.93 16.01 -30.61
CA SER A 204 -6.69 15.70 -31.84
C SER A 204 -8.16 16.13 -31.93
N ALA A 205 -8.62 16.30 -33.18
CA ALA A 205 -9.98 16.64 -33.59
C ALA A 205 -11.04 15.56 -33.25
N HIS A 206 -10.70 14.58 -32.39
CA HIS A 206 -11.48 13.41 -32.05
C HIS A 206 -11.83 13.28 -30.54
N ALA A 207 -11.58 14.30 -29.71
CA ALA A 207 -11.95 14.28 -28.29
C ALA A 207 -13.42 13.87 -28.09
N MET A 208 -13.67 12.76 -27.39
CA MET A 208 -15.03 12.31 -27.12
C MET A 208 -15.65 13.19 -26.04
N ILE A 209 -16.44 14.16 -26.49
CA ILE A 209 -17.25 15.02 -25.63
C ILE A 209 -18.67 14.47 -25.60
N ARG A 210 -19.24 14.34 -24.40
CA ARG A 210 -20.64 13.98 -24.17
C ARG A 210 -21.27 14.97 -23.21
N VAL A 211 -22.50 15.35 -23.50
CA VAL A 211 -23.33 16.14 -22.59
C VAL A 211 -24.33 15.18 -21.97
N VAL A 212 -24.40 15.19 -20.64
CA VAL A 212 -25.24 14.30 -19.84
C VAL A 212 -26.14 15.16 -18.97
N ALA A 213 -27.45 15.05 -19.13
CA ALA A 213 -28.46 15.79 -18.38
C ALA A 213 -28.95 15.00 -17.16
N ALA A 214 -29.63 15.68 -16.23
CA ALA A 214 -30.24 15.06 -15.07
C ALA A 214 -31.15 13.88 -15.48
N GLY A 215 -30.97 12.75 -14.80
CA GLY A 215 -31.65 11.49 -15.11
C GLY A 215 -30.94 10.60 -16.12
N GLU A 216 -29.99 11.13 -16.90
CA GLU A 216 -29.22 10.37 -17.89
C GLU A 216 -27.96 9.73 -17.29
N THR A 217 -27.44 8.70 -17.98
CA THR A 217 -26.24 7.96 -17.57
C THR A 217 -25.24 7.88 -18.69
N LEU A 218 -23.97 8.19 -18.41
CA LEU A 218 -22.86 7.89 -19.30
C LEU A 218 -22.10 6.65 -18.80
N LEU A 219 -22.09 5.60 -19.60
CA LEU A 219 -21.29 4.39 -19.39
C LEU A 219 -20.00 4.49 -20.21
N ILE A 220 -18.88 4.36 -19.53
CA ILE A 220 -17.54 4.35 -20.14
C ILE A 220 -16.94 2.97 -19.86
N GLU A 221 -16.71 2.20 -20.91
CA GLU A 221 -16.05 0.89 -20.88
C GLU A 221 -14.65 1.04 -21.46
N ARG A 222 -13.64 0.52 -20.76
CA ARG A 222 -12.23 0.53 -21.16
C ARG A 222 -11.72 -0.89 -21.21
N GLU A 223 -11.11 -1.28 -22.32
CA GLU A 223 -10.40 -2.55 -22.41
C GLU A 223 -9.12 -2.52 -21.55
N GLU A 224 -8.60 -3.72 -21.22
CA GLU A 224 -7.46 -3.89 -20.31
C GLU A 224 -6.16 -3.27 -20.87
N ASP A 225 -6.06 -3.17 -22.19
CA ASP A 225 -4.96 -2.57 -22.95
C ASP A 225 -5.20 -1.09 -23.33
N ALA A 226 -6.34 -0.50 -22.94
CA ALA A 226 -6.66 0.88 -23.28
C ALA A 226 -5.69 1.89 -22.60
N SER A 227 -5.20 2.86 -23.38
CA SER A 227 -4.33 3.93 -22.90
C SER A 227 -4.94 4.68 -21.69
N PRO A 228 -4.11 5.21 -20.76
CA PRO A 228 -4.62 5.97 -19.61
C PRO A 228 -5.47 7.17 -20.07
N THR A 229 -6.77 7.13 -19.82
CA THR A 229 -7.71 8.15 -20.30
C THR A 229 -8.05 9.12 -19.18
N SER A 230 -7.82 10.42 -19.39
CA SER A 230 -8.30 11.45 -18.46
C SER A 230 -9.74 11.84 -18.77
N LEU A 231 -10.58 11.92 -17.75
CA LEU A 231 -11.95 12.38 -17.77
C LEU A 231 -12.06 13.74 -17.09
N THR A 232 -12.59 14.73 -17.79
CA THR A 232 -12.89 16.05 -17.24
C THR A 232 -14.40 16.29 -17.24
N MET A 233 -14.93 16.88 -16.17
CA MET A 233 -16.36 17.19 -16.04
C MET A 233 -16.58 18.67 -15.73
N TYR A 234 -17.53 19.29 -16.41
CA TYR A 234 -17.93 20.68 -16.18
C TYR A 234 -19.45 20.79 -16.11
N ALA A 235 -19.98 21.52 -15.12
CA ALA A 235 -21.39 21.83 -15.12
C ALA A 235 -21.71 22.86 -16.21
N MET A 236 -22.86 22.70 -16.85
CA MET A 236 -23.35 23.57 -17.91
C MET A 236 -24.67 24.22 -17.54
N ASP A 237 -25.01 25.29 -18.25
CA ASP A 237 -26.31 25.91 -18.13
C ASP A 237 -27.44 25.02 -18.72
N PRO A 238 -28.73 25.35 -18.46
CA PRO A 238 -29.86 24.63 -19.03
C PRO A 238 -29.93 24.69 -20.58
N SER A 239 -29.28 25.67 -21.21
CA SER A 239 -29.23 25.87 -22.67
C SER A 239 -28.11 25.08 -23.36
N GLY A 240 -27.20 24.45 -22.60
CA GLY A 240 -26.05 23.70 -23.11
C GLY A 240 -24.75 24.51 -23.29
N LYS A 241 -24.71 25.78 -22.87
CA LYS A 241 -23.52 26.65 -22.94
C LYS A 241 -22.65 26.51 -21.71
N ARG A 242 -21.33 26.72 -21.88
CA ARG A 242 -20.41 26.85 -20.74
C ARG A 242 -20.56 28.23 -20.13
N GLN A 243 -20.19 28.36 -18.86
CA GLN A 243 -20.17 29.64 -18.16
C GLN A 243 -19.24 30.67 -18.85
N GLN A 244 -18.17 30.21 -19.51
CA GLN A 244 -17.26 31.03 -20.32
C GLN A 244 -17.84 31.51 -21.68
N ASP A 245 -18.97 30.94 -22.13
CA ASP A 245 -19.62 31.30 -23.39
C ASP A 245 -20.75 32.35 -23.17
N LEU A 246 -20.89 32.87 -21.94
CA LEU A 246 -21.87 33.89 -21.54
C LEU A 246 -21.17 35.26 -21.43
N VAL A 247 -21.79 36.32 -21.97
CA VAL A 247 -21.24 37.70 -22.00
C VAL A 247 -21.37 38.36 -20.63
N ASP A 248 -20.34 39.11 -20.22
CA ASP A 248 -20.20 39.75 -18.90
C ASP A 248 -21.42 40.55 -18.42
N GLY A 249 -21.84 40.25 -17.19
CA GLY A 249 -22.91 40.94 -16.45
C GLY A 249 -23.78 39.94 -15.68
N GLU A 250 -23.40 39.66 -14.42
CA GLU A 250 -24.02 38.69 -13.49
C GLU A 250 -24.03 37.23 -14.00
N THR A 251 -22.86 36.57 -13.99
CA THR A 251 -22.73 35.18 -14.45
C THR A 251 -23.30 34.19 -13.42
N PRO A 252 -24.32 33.36 -13.75
CA PRO A 252 -24.82 32.34 -12.82
C PRO A 252 -23.75 31.25 -12.59
N HIS A 253 -23.47 30.91 -11.32
CA HIS A 253 -22.68 29.74 -10.98
C HIS A 253 -23.52 28.48 -11.21
N PHE A 254 -23.24 27.74 -12.28
CA PHE A 254 -23.91 26.46 -12.53
C PHE A 254 -23.25 25.35 -11.71
N THR A 255 -24.07 24.52 -11.07
CA THR A 255 -23.61 23.31 -10.37
C THR A 255 -24.43 22.11 -10.83
N ALA A 256 -23.78 20.96 -10.95
CA ALA A 256 -24.43 19.68 -11.20
C ALA A 256 -24.04 18.68 -10.10
N THR A 257 -24.90 17.70 -9.82
CA THR A 257 -24.61 16.61 -8.89
C THR A 257 -24.57 15.31 -9.65
N VAL A 258 -23.50 14.53 -9.51
CA VAL A 258 -23.30 13.26 -10.19
C VAL A 258 -23.01 12.14 -9.22
N VAL A 259 -23.48 10.93 -9.53
CA VAL A 259 -23.01 9.69 -8.92
C VAL A 259 -22.03 9.04 -9.89
N MET A 260 -20.80 8.84 -9.45
CA MET A 260 -19.78 8.14 -10.21
C MET A 260 -19.53 6.76 -9.60
N ILE A 261 -19.55 5.72 -10.43
CA ILE A 261 -19.27 4.33 -10.02
C ILE A 261 -18.11 3.81 -10.86
N LYS A 262 -17.02 3.43 -10.20
CA LYS A 262 -15.86 2.80 -10.84
C LYS A 262 -15.87 1.32 -10.54
N ILE A 263 -15.74 0.47 -11.56
CA ILE A 263 -15.87 -0.98 -11.47
C ILE A 263 -14.62 -1.64 -12.03
N ILE A 264 -14.09 -2.60 -11.28
CA ILE A 264 -12.93 -3.41 -11.63
C ILE A 264 -13.37 -4.88 -11.58
N PRO A 265 -13.50 -5.56 -12.74
CA PRO A 265 -13.74 -7.00 -12.80
C PRO A 265 -12.61 -7.78 -12.11
N GLY A 266 -12.95 -8.91 -11.48
CA GLY A 266 -12.01 -9.92 -11.02
C GLY A 266 -11.67 -10.88 -12.17
N GLN A 267 -10.47 -11.46 -12.16
CA GLN A 267 -10.08 -12.44 -13.18
C GLN A 267 -11.02 -13.64 -13.13
N ALA A 268 -11.72 -13.90 -14.24
CA ALA A 268 -12.68 -14.99 -14.36
C ALA A 268 -11.96 -16.34 -14.26
N GLY A 269 -12.13 -17.04 -13.14
CA GLY A 269 -11.84 -18.47 -13.08
C GLY A 269 -12.72 -19.22 -14.09
N THR A 270 -12.09 -20.00 -14.96
CA THR A 270 -12.77 -20.86 -15.94
C THR A 270 -13.94 -21.60 -15.32
N SER A 271 -15.11 -21.44 -15.93
CA SER A 271 -16.37 -22.07 -15.55
C SER A 271 -16.23 -23.60 -15.42
N ASN A 272 -16.45 -24.15 -14.23
CA ASN A 272 -16.93 -25.52 -14.09
C ASN A 272 -18.46 -25.47 -14.09
N LYS A 273 -19.07 -25.96 -15.18
CA LYS A 273 -20.50 -26.25 -15.25
C LYS A 273 -20.87 -27.24 -14.15
N ALA A 274 -21.49 -26.76 -13.07
CA ALA A 274 -22.10 -27.63 -12.07
C ALA A 274 -23.38 -28.22 -12.67
N LYS A 275 -23.38 -29.55 -12.87
CA LYS A 275 -24.62 -30.34 -13.02
C LYS A 275 -25.33 -30.35 -11.66
N SER A 276 -26.65 -30.17 -11.69
CA SER A 276 -27.53 -30.25 -10.52
C SER A 276 -27.48 -31.64 -9.86
N PRO A 277 -27.44 -31.73 -8.53
CA PRO A 277 -27.85 -32.92 -7.81
C PRO A 277 -29.32 -32.76 -7.40
N LEU A 278 -30.23 -33.15 -8.30
CA LEU A 278 -31.60 -33.57 -7.98
C LEU A 278 -31.65 -35.05 -8.34
N GLU A 279 -31.26 -35.92 -7.41
CA GLU A 279 -31.63 -37.33 -7.33
C GLU A 279 -30.78 -38.00 -6.24
N GLN A 280 -31.30 -38.00 -5.01
CA GLN A 280 -31.26 -39.12 -4.06
C GLN A 280 -31.90 -38.64 -2.76
N ASP A 281 -33.21 -38.89 -2.67
CA ASP A 281 -33.87 -39.51 -1.51
C ASP A 281 -35.37 -39.23 -1.56
N ARG A 282 -36.09 -40.17 -2.18
CA ARG A 282 -37.49 -40.42 -1.85
C ARG A 282 -37.48 -41.39 -0.67
N HIS A 283 -37.96 -40.95 0.50
CA HIS A 283 -39.10 -41.57 1.19
C HIS A 283 -39.46 -40.83 2.50
N VAL A 284 -40.72 -40.37 2.55
CA VAL A 284 -41.70 -40.56 3.65
C VAL A 284 -41.75 -39.52 4.81
N PHE A 285 -42.81 -38.69 4.70
CA PHE A 285 -43.71 -38.08 5.70
C PHE A 285 -43.25 -36.97 6.68
N GLY A 286 -43.92 -35.82 6.56
CA GLY A 286 -44.90 -35.42 7.59
C GLY A 286 -44.55 -34.26 8.53
N THR A 287 -45.09 -33.08 8.20
CA THR A 287 -45.68 -32.05 9.10
C THR A 287 -44.82 -31.36 10.19
N SER A 288 -44.73 -30.02 10.04
CA SER A 288 -44.48 -28.95 11.05
C SER A 288 -45.28 -29.16 12.36
N PRO A 289 -44.98 -28.57 13.57
CA PRO A 289 -44.49 -27.18 13.77
C PRO A 289 -43.70 -26.81 15.08
N LEU A 290 -43.34 -25.52 15.19
CA LEU A 290 -43.21 -24.65 16.41
C LEU A 290 -42.03 -24.77 17.43
N TYR A 291 -41.40 -23.61 17.66
CA TYR A 291 -40.84 -22.98 18.89
C TYR A 291 -40.58 -23.84 20.16
N ASN A 292 -39.32 -23.91 20.61
CA ASN A 292 -38.81 -23.27 21.86
C ASN A 292 -37.36 -23.68 22.23
N ASP A 293 -36.65 -22.67 22.75
CA ASP A 293 -35.39 -22.60 23.52
C ASP A 293 -34.79 -23.88 24.10
N ILE A 294 -33.45 -24.06 23.97
CA ILE A 294 -32.44 -24.21 25.06
C ILE A 294 -31.02 -23.87 24.52
N THR A 295 -30.35 -22.85 25.08
CA THR A 295 -28.87 -22.70 25.15
C THR A 295 -28.38 -23.17 26.54
N PRO A 296 -27.16 -23.74 26.75
CA PRO A 296 -25.89 -22.99 26.57
C PRO A 296 -24.57 -23.79 26.25
N PHE A 297 -23.55 -23.04 25.76
CA PHE A 297 -22.06 -23.30 25.78
C PHE A 297 -21.52 -24.47 24.90
N ARG A 298 -20.38 -24.44 24.17
CA ARG A 298 -19.18 -23.57 23.98
C ARG A 298 -18.46 -24.00 22.65
N PRO A 299 -17.47 -23.27 22.11
CA PRO A 299 -17.16 -23.16 20.67
C PRO A 299 -16.08 -24.11 20.12
N PRO A 300 -15.94 -24.19 18.78
CA PRO A 300 -14.63 -24.18 18.12
C PRO A 300 -14.56 -23.07 17.06
N ARG A 301 -13.73 -22.03 17.28
CA ARG A 301 -12.38 -21.84 16.70
C ARG A 301 -12.34 -21.74 15.16
N ARG A 302 -12.15 -20.47 14.72
CA ARG A 302 -11.37 -19.89 13.58
C ARG A 302 -10.85 -20.86 12.48
N LYS A 303 -10.68 -20.45 11.21
CA LYS A 303 -9.83 -19.34 10.74
C LYS A 303 -10.23 -18.89 9.33
N GLY A 304 -10.23 -17.57 9.11
CA GLY A 304 -10.20 -16.98 7.78
C GLY A 304 -8.79 -17.02 7.18
N SER A 305 -8.70 -16.95 5.86
CA SER A 305 -7.44 -16.91 5.11
C SER A 305 -7.29 -15.61 4.34
N LEU A 306 -6.14 -15.00 4.59
CA LEU A 306 -5.54 -13.76 4.09
C LEU A 306 -4.81 -14.05 2.77
N VAL A 307 -4.81 -13.11 1.81
CA VAL A 307 -3.97 -13.19 0.59
C VAL A 307 -2.61 -12.54 0.89
N VAL A 308 -1.54 -13.28 0.55
CA VAL A 308 -0.12 -12.92 0.67
C VAL A 308 0.33 -12.25 -0.63
N TYR A 309 1.15 -11.20 -0.54
CA TYR A 309 2.02 -10.76 -1.62
C TYR A 309 3.43 -11.22 -1.28
N ASP A 310 4.02 -12.06 -2.13
CA ASP A 310 5.48 -12.13 -2.27
C ASP A 310 5.80 -12.43 -3.74
N ASP A 311 6.71 -11.64 -4.28
CA ASP A 311 7.73 -12.05 -5.23
C ASP A 311 8.80 -10.94 -5.25
N GLN A 312 9.93 -11.20 -4.59
CA GLN A 312 11.18 -10.46 -4.80
C GLN A 312 12.20 -11.46 -5.34
N PRO A 313 12.89 -11.18 -6.46
CA PRO A 313 13.90 -12.10 -6.97
C PRO A 313 15.16 -12.03 -6.09
N ILE A 314 15.60 -13.21 -5.62
CA ILE A 314 16.88 -13.44 -4.96
C ILE A 314 17.96 -13.42 -6.04
N TRP A 315 18.89 -12.46 -5.98
CA TRP A 315 20.08 -12.45 -6.84
C TRP A 315 21.34 -12.62 -6.00
N ASN A 316 21.99 -13.77 -6.15
CA ASN A 316 23.35 -14.00 -5.66
C ASN A 316 24.31 -13.12 -6.45
N ILE A 317 25.07 -12.26 -5.75
CA ILE A 317 26.24 -11.62 -6.34
C ILE A 317 27.38 -12.64 -6.31
N GLU A 318 27.87 -13.05 -7.47
CA GLU A 318 29.11 -13.81 -7.58
C GLU A 318 30.29 -13.02 -6.97
N ARG A 319 31.09 -13.72 -6.15
CA ARG A 319 32.15 -13.16 -5.30
C ARG A 319 33.40 -12.65 -6.04
N GLU A 320 33.40 -12.49 -7.36
CA GLU A 320 34.64 -12.25 -8.12
C GLU A 320 34.96 -10.79 -8.52
N VAL A 321 34.13 -9.79 -8.22
CA VAL A 321 34.41 -8.40 -8.69
C VAL A 321 35.07 -7.49 -7.63
N ALA A 322 35.35 -7.98 -6.42
CA ALA A 322 35.89 -7.17 -5.32
C ALA A 322 37.42 -7.26 -5.13
N LYS A 323 38.21 -7.64 -6.15
CA LYS A 323 39.69 -7.69 -6.04
C LYS A 323 40.51 -6.74 -6.89
N ASN A 324 39.96 -6.03 -7.86
CA ASN A 324 40.77 -5.12 -8.71
C ASN A 324 40.16 -3.73 -8.82
N LEU A 325 40.34 -2.92 -7.77
CA LEU A 325 40.31 -1.45 -7.85
C LEU A 325 41.48 -0.92 -7.03
N VAL A 326 42.70 -1.10 -7.55
CA VAL A 326 43.85 -0.30 -7.16
C VAL A 326 43.72 1.03 -7.90
N ILE A 327 43.76 2.13 -7.15
CA ILE A 327 43.80 3.49 -7.67
C ILE A 327 45.26 3.75 -8.01
N ASP A 328 45.59 3.83 -9.30
CA ASP A 328 46.92 4.23 -9.75
C ASP A 328 47.12 5.75 -9.59
N ASP A 329 48.29 6.08 -9.04
CA ASP A 329 48.85 7.40 -8.79
C ASP A 329 49.56 7.91 -10.07
N PRO A 330 49.30 9.13 -10.57
CA PRO A 330 50.01 9.64 -11.74
C PRO A 330 51.27 10.40 -11.30
N SER A 331 52.42 9.73 -11.32
CA SER A 331 53.70 10.44 -11.42
C SER A 331 54.78 9.66 -12.16
N SER A 332 55.53 10.40 -13.00
CA SER A 332 56.84 10.10 -13.62
C SER A 332 56.92 9.30 -14.95
N THR A 333 57.00 10.07 -16.04
CA THR A 333 58.08 10.16 -17.06
C THR A 333 58.89 8.93 -17.54
N GLU A 334 58.93 8.83 -18.89
CA GLU A 334 60.08 8.55 -19.78
C GLU A 334 60.54 7.11 -20.17
N SER A 335 60.29 6.79 -21.45
CA SER A 335 61.28 6.45 -22.51
C SER A 335 61.74 5.00 -22.82
N HIS A 336 61.95 4.79 -24.13
CA HIS A 336 62.75 3.78 -24.88
C HIS A 336 62.10 2.42 -25.24
N VAL A 337 61.72 2.21 -26.53
CA VAL A 337 62.48 1.72 -27.72
C VAL A 337 62.76 0.21 -27.72
N GLY A 338 62.32 -0.48 -28.80
CA GLY A 338 62.36 -1.94 -29.04
C GLY A 338 63.76 -2.56 -29.25
N PRO A 339 63.94 -3.73 -29.94
CA PRO A 339 63.24 -4.14 -31.17
C PRO A 339 62.95 -5.67 -31.35
N LYS A 340 62.46 -5.96 -32.56
CA LYS A 340 62.01 -7.19 -33.24
C LYS A 340 63.04 -8.34 -33.34
N SER A 341 62.54 -9.57 -33.57
CA SER A 341 63.05 -10.49 -34.62
C SER A 341 62.04 -11.55 -35.07
N GLN A 342 62.07 -11.88 -36.36
CA GLN A 342 61.17 -12.72 -37.18
C GLN A 342 61.68 -14.17 -37.37
N VAL A 343 60.91 -14.93 -38.19
CA VAL A 343 61.24 -16.03 -39.13
C VAL A 343 60.72 -17.41 -38.63
N ALA A 344 59.61 -17.99 -39.15
CA ALA A 344 59.33 -18.66 -40.45
C ALA A 344 60.13 -19.98 -40.64
N HIS A 345 59.67 -21.13 -41.18
CA HIS A 345 58.69 -21.46 -42.21
C HIS A 345 58.52 -23.01 -42.31
N LYS A 346 57.42 -23.47 -42.96
CA LYS A 346 57.22 -24.66 -43.83
C LYS A 346 56.63 -25.99 -43.29
N ASP A 347 55.37 -26.24 -43.73
CA ASP A 347 54.86 -27.28 -44.68
C ASP A 347 55.34 -28.73 -44.53
N ALA A 348 54.59 -29.81 -44.79
CA ALA A 348 53.19 -30.14 -45.05
C ALA A 348 53.12 -31.68 -45.14
N ASP A 349 51.99 -32.32 -44.77
CA ASP A 349 51.36 -33.44 -45.50
C ASP A 349 50.22 -34.05 -44.67
N GLY A 350 49.07 -34.29 -45.32
CA GLY A 350 47.81 -34.66 -44.70
C GLY A 350 47.46 -36.16 -44.76
N MET A 351 46.53 -36.58 -43.89
CA MET A 351 45.57 -37.66 -44.11
C MET A 351 44.42 -37.55 -43.06
N ALA A 352 43.23 -37.98 -43.46
CA ALA A 352 41.89 -37.55 -43.01
C ALA A 352 41.34 -38.22 -41.70
N PRO A 353 40.16 -37.81 -41.19
CA PRO A 353 39.81 -37.78 -39.75
C PRO A 353 38.77 -38.83 -39.27
N TRP A 354 38.76 -39.15 -37.95
CA TRP A 354 37.61 -39.26 -37.00
C TRP A 354 37.90 -40.19 -35.79
N GLY A 355 37.67 -39.67 -34.56
CA GLY A 355 37.26 -40.34 -33.29
C GLY A 355 38.15 -41.45 -32.69
N ALA A 356 38.19 -41.77 -31.40
CA ALA A 356 37.69 -41.29 -30.10
C ALA A 356 38.53 -42.09 -29.05
N ASP A 357 38.91 -41.60 -27.86
CA ASP A 357 38.20 -41.74 -26.57
C ASP A 357 39.09 -41.11 -25.47
N VAL A 358 38.68 -40.11 -24.66
CA VAL A 358 37.70 -40.07 -23.53
C VAL A 358 38.36 -40.26 -22.15
N VAL A 359 38.34 -39.18 -21.34
CA VAL A 359 38.14 -39.13 -19.87
C VAL A 359 37.34 -37.83 -19.59
N PRO A 360 36.33 -37.81 -18.72
CA PRO A 360 35.01 -37.27 -19.09
C PRO A 360 34.72 -35.84 -18.65
N TYR A 361 34.02 -35.14 -19.54
CA TYR A 361 33.22 -33.95 -19.28
C TYR A 361 31.97 -34.39 -18.51
N ALA A 362 31.88 -34.06 -17.22
CA ALA A 362 30.63 -34.25 -16.48
C ALA A 362 29.65 -33.15 -16.91
N GLN A 363 28.47 -33.61 -17.33
CA GLN A 363 27.36 -32.86 -17.90
C GLN A 363 27.01 -31.61 -17.09
N GLU A 364 27.18 -30.43 -17.70
CA GLU A 364 26.36 -29.28 -17.37
C GLU A 364 24.96 -29.56 -17.89
N ASP A 365 24.01 -29.69 -16.95
CA ASP A 365 22.59 -29.75 -17.25
C ASP A 365 22.21 -28.52 -18.09
N LYS A 366 21.96 -28.76 -19.38
CA LYS A 366 21.22 -27.86 -20.27
C LYS A 366 19.76 -27.83 -19.81
N ASN A 367 19.51 -27.16 -18.70
CA ASN A 367 18.20 -26.72 -18.25
C ASN A 367 18.38 -25.68 -17.13
N LYS A 368 18.72 -24.45 -17.50
CA LYS A 368 18.51 -23.25 -16.68
C LYS A 368 18.67 -21.98 -17.55
N GLU A 369 17.96 -21.95 -18.67
CA GLU A 369 17.51 -20.67 -19.21
C GLU A 369 16.46 -20.13 -18.24
N SER A 370 16.75 -19.00 -17.58
CA SER A 370 15.75 -18.26 -16.81
C SER A 370 14.77 -17.57 -17.76
N LYS A 371 13.92 -18.38 -18.41
CA LYS A 371 12.63 -17.93 -18.90
C LYS A 371 11.88 -17.42 -17.67
N HIS A 372 11.60 -16.12 -17.61
CA HIS A 372 10.53 -15.62 -16.76
C HIS A 372 9.22 -16.09 -17.38
N SER A 373 8.90 -17.37 -17.18
CA SER A 373 7.53 -17.85 -17.33
C SER A 373 6.73 -17.19 -16.22
N TRP A 374 5.63 -16.53 -16.57
CA TRP A 374 4.55 -16.33 -15.62
C TRP A 374 4.32 -17.67 -14.90
N GLY A 375 4.57 -17.70 -13.59
CA GLY A 375 4.50 -18.95 -12.84
C GLY A 375 3.15 -19.63 -13.10
N SER A 376 3.17 -20.93 -13.32
CA SER A 376 1.96 -21.75 -13.24
C SER A 376 1.20 -21.38 -11.97
N ALA A 377 -0.11 -21.15 -12.04
CA ALA A 377 -0.94 -20.97 -10.86
C ALA A 377 -0.66 -22.13 -9.89
N SER A 378 0.11 -21.86 -8.84
CA SER A 378 0.40 -22.84 -7.81
C SER A 378 -0.81 -22.91 -6.90
N VAL A 379 -1.16 -24.13 -6.47
CA VAL A 379 -2.09 -24.27 -5.36
C VAL A 379 -1.42 -23.61 -4.16
N TYR A 380 -2.08 -22.58 -3.61
CA TYR A 380 -1.62 -21.96 -2.38
C TYR A 380 -1.67 -23.00 -1.28
N GLU A 381 -0.50 -23.44 -0.84
CA GLU A 381 -0.34 -24.14 0.41
C GLU A 381 0.05 -23.11 1.46
N PRO A 382 -0.73 -22.97 2.55
CA PRO A 382 -0.30 -22.11 3.62
C PRO A 382 1.04 -22.63 4.15
N PRO A 383 1.97 -21.75 4.57
CA PRO A 383 3.27 -22.17 5.08
C PRO A 383 3.08 -23.28 6.14
N PRO A 384 3.94 -24.32 6.14
CA PRO A 384 3.84 -25.41 7.11
C PRO A 384 3.87 -24.84 8.53
N GLU A 385 3.32 -25.57 9.49
CA GLU A 385 3.19 -25.08 10.88
C GLU A 385 4.54 -24.60 11.44
N SER A 386 5.63 -25.31 11.12
CA SER A 386 7.02 -24.92 11.44
C SER A 386 7.48 -23.57 10.89
N ASP A 387 6.88 -23.09 9.80
CA ASP A 387 7.19 -21.80 9.16
C ASP A 387 6.18 -20.72 9.56
N ARG A 388 5.09 -21.10 10.23
CA ARG A 388 4.24 -20.15 10.96
C ARG A 388 4.99 -19.84 12.25
N TYR A 389 4.97 -18.58 12.68
CA TYR A 389 5.54 -18.22 13.96
C TYR A 389 4.75 -18.93 15.08
N ASP A 390 5.22 -20.11 15.49
CA ASP A 390 4.51 -21.06 16.36
C ASP A 390 4.32 -20.56 17.79
N ASN A 391 5.10 -19.56 18.20
CA ASN A 391 4.92 -18.89 19.49
C ASN A 391 3.93 -17.73 19.32
N GLU A 392 2.63 -18.01 19.46
CA GLU A 392 1.64 -16.95 19.69
C GLU A 392 2.03 -16.22 21.00
N SER A 393 2.29 -14.92 20.93
CA SER A 393 2.64 -14.09 22.09
C SER A 393 1.42 -13.97 23.03
N ASN A 394 1.22 -14.98 23.87
CA ASN A 394 0.16 -15.05 24.89
C ASN A 394 0.55 -14.21 26.10
N VAL A 395 0.47 -12.89 25.93
CA VAL A 395 0.71 -11.93 27.01
C VAL A 395 -0.55 -11.75 27.86
N PRO A 396 -0.44 -11.49 29.19
CA PRO A 396 -1.60 -11.32 30.05
C PRO A 396 -2.41 -10.06 29.70
N PRO A 397 -3.66 -9.93 30.19
CA PRO A 397 -4.44 -8.70 30.03
C PRO A 397 -3.77 -7.47 30.67
N PRO A 398 -3.90 -6.28 30.06
CA PRO A 398 -3.17 -5.10 30.51
C PRO A 398 -3.80 -4.41 31.71
N VAL A 399 -2.95 -4.05 32.68
CA VAL A 399 -3.31 -3.13 33.77
C VAL A 399 -3.16 -1.67 33.31
N THR A 400 -3.96 -0.74 33.83
CA THR A 400 -3.78 0.69 33.51
C THR A 400 -2.94 1.38 34.58
N ARG A 401 -1.90 2.13 34.20
CA ARG A 401 -1.01 2.88 35.09
C ARG A 401 -0.78 4.31 34.60
N ASP A 402 -0.36 5.20 35.49
CA ASP A 402 -0.07 6.61 35.15
C ASP A 402 1.31 6.80 34.53
N ARG A 403 2.27 5.93 34.88
CA ARG A 403 3.63 5.86 34.34
C ARG A 403 4.14 4.42 34.44
N LEU A 404 5.22 4.11 33.73
CA LEU A 404 5.95 2.88 33.96
C LEU A 404 6.68 3.01 35.31
N VAL A 405 6.58 1.98 36.15
CA VAL A 405 7.43 1.76 37.32
C VAL A 405 7.76 0.29 37.28
N ILE A 406 8.98 -0.06 36.83
CA ILE A 406 9.34 -1.46 36.56
C ILE A 406 9.17 -2.34 37.80
N ASP A 407 9.47 -1.79 38.97
CA ASP A 407 9.39 -2.53 40.24
C ASP A 407 7.99 -2.95 40.65
N ASP A 408 6.95 -2.29 40.12
CA ASP A 408 5.55 -2.63 40.38
C ASP A 408 5.07 -3.90 39.65
N PHE A 409 5.88 -4.45 38.74
CA PHE A 409 5.55 -5.64 37.97
C PHE A 409 6.28 -6.87 38.51
N PRO A 410 5.63 -8.05 38.55
CA PRO A 410 6.22 -9.25 39.13
C PRO A 410 7.50 -9.69 38.40
N VAL A 411 8.50 -10.10 39.18
CA VAL A 411 9.74 -10.73 38.72
C VAL A 411 9.44 -12.08 38.07
N GLY A 412 10.20 -12.46 37.03
CA GLY A 412 10.02 -13.72 36.32
C GLY A 412 8.70 -13.84 35.57
N CYS A 413 8.12 -12.72 35.12
CA CYS A 413 6.83 -12.67 34.44
C CYS A 413 6.86 -11.73 33.23
N ILE A 414 6.03 -12.05 32.23
CA ILE A 414 5.62 -11.08 31.21
C ILE A 414 4.35 -10.40 31.71
N SER A 415 4.33 -9.08 31.74
CA SER A 415 3.20 -8.24 32.10
C SER A 415 2.84 -7.31 30.95
N THR A 416 1.60 -6.82 30.91
CA THR A 416 1.19 -5.78 29.97
C THR A 416 0.54 -4.62 30.71
N ALA A 417 0.69 -3.43 30.15
CA ALA A 417 0.14 -2.22 30.72
C ALA A 417 -0.33 -1.22 29.67
N TRP A 418 -1.39 -0.49 30.02
CA TRP A 418 -1.81 0.75 29.39
C TRP A 418 -1.25 1.93 30.19
N ILE A 419 -0.29 2.67 29.65
CA ILE A 419 0.25 3.87 30.30
C ILE A 419 -0.53 5.09 29.84
N LYS A 420 -1.08 5.86 30.78
CA LYS A 420 -1.82 7.10 30.49
C LYS A 420 -0.87 8.20 30.04
N MET A 421 -0.99 8.63 28.79
CA MET A 421 -0.10 9.63 28.21
C MET A 421 -0.64 11.04 28.41
N MET A 422 -1.82 11.31 27.84
CA MET A 422 -2.53 12.59 27.91
C MET A 422 -4.03 12.36 27.70
N LYS A 423 -4.87 13.37 27.93
CA LYS A 423 -6.30 13.30 27.61
C LYS A 423 -6.58 13.74 26.18
N ASN A 424 -7.53 13.10 25.52
CA ASN A 424 -8.02 13.46 24.19
C ASN A 424 -9.18 14.49 24.27
N GLY A 425 -9.75 14.86 23.13
CA GLY A 425 -10.86 15.83 23.06
C GLY A 425 -12.17 15.38 23.74
N LEU A 426 -12.31 14.09 24.05
CA LEU A 426 -13.44 13.53 24.83
C LEU A 426 -13.11 13.46 26.34
N SER A 427 -11.99 14.03 26.77
CA SER A 427 -11.47 13.91 28.13
C SER A 427 -11.11 12.49 28.58
N GLU A 428 -10.96 11.57 27.64
CA GLU A 428 -10.49 10.20 27.89
C GLU A 428 -8.97 10.10 27.76
N TRP A 429 -8.37 9.14 28.47
CA TRP A 429 -6.94 8.90 28.39
C TRP A 429 -6.56 8.27 27.05
N LEU A 430 -5.67 8.92 26.31
CA LEU A 430 -4.84 8.27 25.31
C LEU A 430 -3.84 7.38 26.04
N ARG A 431 -3.97 6.06 25.83
CA ARG A 431 -3.19 5.04 26.53
C ARG A 431 -2.18 4.42 25.58
N LEU A 432 -0.95 4.28 26.05
CA LEU A 432 0.14 3.65 25.33
C LEU A 432 0.24 2.16 25.73
N PRO A 433 0.28 1.22 24.76
CA PRO A 433 0.48 -0.21 25.06
C PRO A 433 1.94 -0.47 25.39
N VAL A 434 2.19 -1.12 26.53
CA VAL A 434 3.53 -1.50 26.99
C VAL A 434 3.52 -2.97 27.40
N ILE A 435 4.51 -3.72 26.95
CA ILE A 435 4.80 -5.09 27.37
C ILE A 435 6.09 -5.06 28.18
N ILE A 436 6.07 -5.71 29.36
CA ILE A 436 7.20 -5.74 30.29
C ILE A 436 7.56 -7.20 30.52
N ALA A 437 8.70 -7.64 30.01
CA ALA A 437 9.28 -8.94 30.32
C ALA A 437 10.35 -8.73 31.40
N ARG A 438 10.03 -9.09 32.65
CA ARG A 438 10.92 -8.92 33.80
C ARG A 438 11.59 -10.24 34.14
N GLY A 439 12.92 -10.22 34.13
CA GLY A 439 13.77 -11.36 34.46
C GLY A 439 13.69 -11.77 35.91
N THR A 440 14.30 -12.90 36.26
CA THR A 440 14.47 -13.37 37.65
C THR A 440 15.73 -12.81 38.33
N GLU A 441 16.71 -12.41 37.53
CA GLU A 441 17.97 -11.83 38.01
C GLU A 441 18.04 -10.34 37.64
N ASP A 442 18.77 -9.57 38.45
CA ASP A 442 19.03 -8.15 38.18
C ASP A 442 19.84 -7.96 36.90
N GLY A 443 19.60 -6.85 36.21
CA GLY A 443 20.26 -6.53 34.96
C GLY A 443 19.73 -5.23 34.35
N PRO A 444 20.21 -4.86 33.15
CA PRO A 444 19.82 -3.61 32.52
C PRO A 444 18.37 -3.62 32.02
N VAL A 445 17.89 -2.44 31.65
CA VAL A 445 16.58 -2.24 31.02
C VAL A 445 16.77 -1.92 29.54
N LEU A 446 16.29 -2.80 28.66
CA LEU A 446 16.26 -2.59 27.22
C LEU A 446 14.87 -2.17 26.77
N GLY A 447 14.75 -0.95 26.25
CA GLY A 447 13.56 -0.46 25.57
C GLY A 447 13.53 -0.84 24.10
N ILE A 448 12.38 -1.28 23.58
CA ILE A 448 12.15 -1.51 22.16
C ILE A 448 10.87 -0.78 21.74
N THR A 449 10.95 0.15 20.81
CA THR A 449 9.80 0.95 20.36
C THR A 449 9.49 0.69 18.88
N ALA A 450 8.22 0.74 18.52
CA ALA A 450 7.77 0.69 17.13
C ALA A 450 6.59 1.63 16.88
N ALA A 451 6.31 1.89 15.61
CA ALA A 451 5.25 2.78 15.15
C ALA A 451 5.27 4.15 15.86
N LEU A 452 6.45 4.75 15.99
CA LEU A 452 6.61 6.17 16.32
C LEU A 452 5.98 7.05 15.22
N HIS A 453 6.03 6.56 13.99
CA HIS A 453 5.13 6.96 12.92
C HIS A 453 4.05 5.90 12.77
N GLY A 454 2.78 6.31 12.73
CA GLY A 454 1.65 5.37 12.82
C GLY A 454 1.50 4.40 11.64
N ASN A 455 2.13 4.70 10.51
CA ASN A 455 2.10 3.90 9.28
C ASN A 455 3.36 3.07 9.02
N GLU A 456 4.26 2.97 9.99
CA GLU A 456 5.52 2.22 9.92
C GLU A 456 5.44 0.95 10.79
N LEU A 457 5.13 -0.20 10.17
CA LEU A 457 4.56 -1.33 10.90
C LEU A 457 5.48 -2.55 11.10
N ASN A 458 6.59 -2.70 10.36
CA ASN A 458 7.48 -3.86 10.49
C ASN A 458 8.08 -4.04 11.90
N GLY A 459 8.17 -2.97 12.70
CA GLY A 459 8.62 -3.06 14.09
C GLY A 459 7.64 -3.79 15.02
N VAL A 460 6.33 -3.77 14.71
CA VAL A 460 5.29 -4.42 15.52
C VAL A 460 5.45 -5.94 15.60
N PRO A 461 5.49 -6.71 14.48
CA PRO A 461 5.71 -8.15 14.53
C PRO A 461 7.12 -8.50 15.03
N THR A 462 8.12 -7.62 14.80
CA THR A 462 9.46 -7.79 15.37
C THR A 462 9.40 -7.82 16.90
N ILE A 463 8.71 -6.85 17.51
CA ILE A 463 8.50 -6.81 18.97
C ILE A 463 7.75 -8.04 19.46
N HIS A 464 6.66 -8.44 18.80
CA HIS A 464 5.87 -9.59 19.22
C HIS A 464 6.71 -10.87 19.25
N ARG A 465 7.54 -11.08 18.23
CA ARG A 465 8.41 -12.25 18.16
C ARG A 465 9.50 -12.24 19.23
N VAL A 466 10.16 -11.09 19.44
CA VAL A 466 11.16 -10.95 20.52
C VAL A 466 10.53 -11.29 21.87
N VAL A 467 9.37 -10.70 22.19
CA VAL A 467 8.66 -10.94 23.44
C VAL A 467 8.27 -12.42 23.59
N SER A 468 7.84 -13.05 22.49
CA SER A 468 7.36 -14.43 22.53
C SER A 468 8.46 -15.46 22.77
N ASP A 469 9.69 -15.17 22.35
CA ASP A 469 10.83 -16.09 22.49
C ASP A 469 11.64 -15.85 23.77
N ILE A 470 11.39 -14.75 24.48
CA ILE A 470 12.03 -14.49 25.78
C ILE A 470 11.44 -15.41 26.84
N ASN A 471 12.28 -16.31 27.37
CA ASN A 471 12.01 -16.99 28.63
C ASN A 471 12.45 -16.09 29.80
N VAL A 472 11.48 -15.51 30.50
CA VAL A 472 11.72 -14.60 31.64
C VAL A 472 12.47 -15.24 32.81
N HIS A 473 12.49 -16.56 32.95
CA HIS A 473 13.29 -17.25 33.98
C HIS A 473 14.79 -17.35 33.62
N GLN A 474 15.13 -17.07 32.36
CA GLN A 474 16.50 -17.00 31.85
C GLN A 474 16.90 -15.57 31.47
N LEU A 475 15.99 -14.60 31.69
CA LEU A 475 16.23 -13.20 31.44
C LEU A 475 16.88 -12.55 32.67
N ARG A 476 17.93 -11.76 32.45
CA ARG A 476 18.57 -10.87 33.42
C ARG A 476 18.19 -9.42 33.11
N GLY A 477 17.60 -8.72 34.07
CA GLY A 477 17.08 -7.37 33.88
C GLY A 477 15.67 -7.34 33.32
N THR A 478 15.37 -6.40 32.42
CA THR A 478 14.00 -6.18 31.91
C THR A 478 13.99 -5.73 30.46
N VAL A 479 13.12 -6.33 29.66
CA VAL A 479 12.78 -5.84 28.32
C VAL A 479 11.44 -5.12 28.39
N VAL A 480 11.42 -3.86 27.95
CA VAL A 480 10.21 -3.04 27.87
C VAL A 480 9.91 -2.77 26.40
N ALA A 481 8.86 -3.39 25.87
CA ALA A 481 8.48 -3.27 24.47
C ALA A 481 7.22 -2.41 24.30
N ILE A 482 7.26 -1.47 23.36
CA ILE A 482 6.18 -0.53 23.06
C ILE A 482 5.82 -0.70 21.58
N PRO A 483 4.88 -1.60 21.25
CA PRO A 483 4.58 -1.94 19.87
C PRO A 483 3.95 -0.79 19.08
N CYS A 484 3.34 0.19 19.76
CA CYS A 484 2.72 1.33 19.09
C CYS A 484 2.91 2.60 19.90
N VAL A 485 3.91 3.41 19.52
CA VAL A 485 4.20 4.69 20.18
C VAL A 485 3.19 5.76 19.80
N ASN A 486 2.96 6.00 18.50
CA ASN A 486 2.00 6.99 18.03
C ASN A 486 0.63 6.35 17.80
N VAL A 487 -0.09 6.09 18.89
CA VAL A 487 -1.41 5.45 18.86
C VAL A 487 -2.41 6.22 17.98
N VAL A 488 -2.37 7.56 17.99
CA VAL A 488 -3.27 8.37 17.18
C VAL A 488 -2.97 8.25 15.68
N GLY A 489 -1.70 8.36 15.31
CA GLY A 489 -1.25 8.18 13.93
C GLY A 489 -1.54 6.77 13.44
N TYR A 490 -1.33 5.76 14.29
CA TYR A 490 -1.58 4.35 13.99
C TYR A 490 -3.04 4.09 13.64
N LEU A 491 -3.97 4.59 14.47
CA LEU A 491 -5.42 4.46 14.21
C LEU A 491 -5.89 5.21 12.96
N LYS A 492 -5.11 6.20 12.50
CA LYS A 492 -5.38 6.99 11.29
C LYS A 492 -4.59 6.52 10.07
N PHE A 493 -3.70 5.54 10.21
CA PHE A 493 -2.78 5.09 9.16
C PHE A 493 -1.86 6.21 8.61
N VAL A 494 -1.52 7.19 9.44
CA VAL A 494 -0.68 8.35 9.06
C VAL A 494 0.63 8.38 9.84
N ARG A 495 1.60 9.14 9.32
CA ARG A 495 2.92 9.32 9.94
C ARG A 495 2.82 10.23 11.17
N GLU A 496 2.08 11.31 11.02
CA GLU A 496 2.01 12.44 11.95
C GLU A 496 1.21 12.11 13.22
N PHE A 497 1.39 12.95 14.24
CA PHE A 497 0.53 12.95 15.43
C PHE A 497 -0.79 13.69 15.18
N ALA A 498 -1.64 13.79 16.20
CA ALA A 498 -2.98 14.38 16.12
C ALA A 498 -3.02 15.82 15.56
N ASP A 499 -1.96 16.59 15.79
CA ASP A 499 -1.79 18.00 15.40
C ASP A 499 -1.02 18.17 14.08
N GLY A 500 -0.83 17.09 13.31
CA GLY A 500 -0.13 17.10 12.02
C GLY A 500 1.39 17.24 12.12
N LYS A 501 1.97 17.12 13.32
CA LYS A 501 3.43 17.17 13.51
C LYS A 501 4.05 15.78 13.42
N ASP A 502 5.24 15.69 12.82
CA ASP A 502 6.10 14.51 12.94
C ASP A 502 6.59 14.42 14.40
N LEU A 503 6.12 13.38 15.10
CA LEU A 503 6.44 13.18 16.52
C LEU A 503 7.96 13.01 16.73
N ASN A 504 8.66 12.43 15.76
CA ASN A 504 10.11 12.24 15.78
C ASN A 504 10.90 13.52 15.47
N ARG A 505 10.24 14.68 15.46
CA ARG A 505 10.84 16.03 15.46
C ARG A 505 10.46 16.83 16.69
N CYS A 506 9.74 16.23 17.63
CA CYS A 506 9.21 16.90 18.81
C CYS A 506 9.96 16.55 20.09
N PHE A 507 10.96 15.65 20.06
CA PHE A 507 11.67 15.21 21.27
C PHE A 507 12.71 16.23 21.74
N PRO A 508 12.90 16.39 23.07
CA PRO A 508 12.32 15.62 24.18
C PRO A 508 10.89 16.02 24.58
N GLY A 509 10.26 16.96 23.88
CA GLY A 509 8.93 17.48 24.18
C GLY A 509 8.93 18.62 25.19
N LYS A 510 7.73 19.13 25.49
CA LYS A 510 7.47 20.18 26.50
C LYS A 510 6.19 19.86 27.25
N GLU A 511 6.18 20.01 28.57
CA GLU A 511 5.01 19.73 29.42
C GLU A 511 3.84 20.67 29.12
N ASP A 512 4.14 21.92 28.79
CA ASP A 512 3.23 23.01 28.46
C ASP A 512 3.23 23.35 26.96
N GLY A 513 3.57 22.36 26.12
CA GLY A 513 3.67 22.52 24.67
C GLY A 513 2.40 22.23 23.87
N MET A 514 2.55 22.15 22.55
CA MET A 514 1.51 21.60 21.66
C MET A 514 1.28 20.10 21.93
N ALA A 515 0.16 19.55 21.47
CA ALA A 515 -0.24 18.17 21.77
C ALA A 515 0.87 17.13 21.52
N SER A 516 1.55 17.18 20.37
CA SER A 516 2.70 16.31 20.06
C SER A 516 3.89 16.49 21.02
N GLN A 517 4.18 17.72 21.42
CA GLN A 517 5.27 18.03 22.37
C GLN A 517 4.94 17.54 23.78
N VAL A 518 3.68 17.69 24.22
CA VAL A 518 3.20 17.15 25.51
C VAL A 518 3.25 15.62 25.50
N TYR A 519 2.86 15.00 24.39
CA TYR A 519 2.95 13.55 24.24
C TYR A 519 4.41 13.05 24.29
N ALA A 520 5.31 13.70 23.55
CA ALA A 520 6.74 13.39 23.55
C ALA A 520 7.37 13.58 24.94
N HIS A 521 7.01 14.66 25.65
CA HIS A 521 7.46 14.91 27.02
C HIS A 521 7.01 13.79 27.97
N ASN A 522 5.73 13.41 27.90
CA ASN A 522 5.17 12.33 28.69
C ASN A 522 5.86 10.99 28.37
N LEU A 523 6.15 10.70 27.10
CA LEU A 523 6.88 9.49 26.72
C LEU A 523 8.28 9.47 27.35
N MET A 524 9.00 10.59 27.25
CA MET A 524 10.36 10.72 27.80
C MET A 524 10.41 10.61 29.33
N THR A 525 9.40 11.13 30.03
CA THR A 525 9.40 11.23 31.50
C THR A 525 8.72 10.05 32.19
N LYS A 526 7.67 9.50 31.60
CA LYS A 526 6.89 8.40 32.19
C LYS A 526 7.45 7.02 31.86
N ILE A 527 8.27 6.90 30.81
CA ILE A 527 8.66 5.60 30.26
C ILE A 527 10.15 5.56 29.91
N ILE A 528 10.59 6.33 28.91
CA ILE A 528 11.95 6.19 28.32
C ILE A 528 13.06 6.45 29.34
N SER A 529 12.84 7.32 30.33
CA SER A 529 13.84 7.62 31.38
C SER A 529 14.25 6.45 32.26
N GLN A 530 13.55 5.31 32.19
CA GLN A 530 13.91 4.09 32.93
C GLN A 530 14.81 3.14 32.13
N PHE A 531 15.12 3.47 30.88
CA PHE A 531 15.87 2.59 30.00
C PHE A 531 17.37 2.84 30.12
N HIS A 532 18.16 1.78 29.98
CA HIS A 532 19.62 1.86 29.82
C HIS A 532 20.00 1.81 28.33
N TYR A 533 19.23 1.05 27.55
CA TYR A 533 19.39 0.84 26.13
C TYR A 533 18.05 1.07 25.40
N LEU A 534 18.09 1.57 24.16
CA LEU A 534 16.90 1.78 23.34
C LEU A 534 17.13 1.33 21.88
N ILE A 535 16.22 0.52 21.37
CA ILE A 535 16.12 0.16 19.95
C ILE A 535 14.81 0.73 19.41
N ASP A 536 14.89 1.73 18.56
CA ASP A 536 13.72 2.38 17.96
C ASP A 536 13.52 1.88 16.52
N LEU A 537 12.45 1.12 16.28
CA LEU A 537 12.16 0.43 15.03
C LEU A 537 11.28 1.31 14.12
N HIS A 538 11.79 1.62 12.93
CA HIS A 538 11.16 2.46 11.90
C HIS A 538 11.03 1.70 10.58
N THR A 539 10.31 2.28 9.64
CA THR A 539 10.39 1.93 8.21
C THR A 539 10.59 3.22 7.40
N ALA A 540 10.67 3.13 6.08
CA ALA A 540 10.55 4.32 5.23
C ALA A 540 9.19 5.00 5.43
N SER A 541 9.12 6.28 5.10
CA SER A 541 7.84 7.00 4.95
C SER A 541 7.10 6.58 3.67
N PHE A 542 5.79 6.83 3.61
CA PHE A 542 4.95 6.58 2.43
C PHE A 542 5.58 7.07 1.11
N GLY A 543 5.38 6.30 0.03
CA GLY A 543 5.93 6.63 -1.29
C GLY A 543 7.44 6.43 -1.42
N ARG A 544 8.07 5.64 -0.54
CA ARG A 544 9.50 5.34 -0.55
C ARG A 544 9.78 3.86 -0.35
N VAL A 545 10.94 3.44 -0.84
CA VAL A 545 11.55 2.13 -0.61
C VAL A 545 12.83 2.34 0.20
N ASN A 546 13.10 1.43 1.14
CA ASN A 546 14.25 1.53 2.05
C ASN A 546 15.02 0.22 2.14
N SER A 547 16.32 0.32 2.39
CA SER A 547 17.14 -0.81 2.82
C SER A 547 16.87 -1.18 4.28
N TYR A 548 17.40 -2.33 4.72
CA TYR A 548 17.57 -2.62 6.14
C TYR A 548 18.84 -1.93 6.65
N TYR A 549 18.68 -0.78 7.32
CA TYR A 549 19.82 0.02 7.80
C TYR A 549 19.66 0.50 9.24
N VAL A 550 20.78 0.86 9.87
CA VAL A 550 20.82 1.40 11.23
C VAL A 550 21.38 2.80 11.22
N ARG A 551 20.72 3.72 11.94
CA ARG A 551 21.30 5.01 12.33
C ARG A 551 21.80 4.95 13.76
N SER A 552 23.06 5.31 13.96
CA SER A 552 23.70 5.28 15.27
C SER A 552 24.84 6.29 15.37
N ASP A 553 25.09 6.77 16.59
CA ASP A 553 26.34 7.47 16.88
C ASP A 553 27.47 6.45 17.01
N MET A 554 28.13 6.20 15.88
CA MET A 554 29.28 5.29 15.83
C MET A 554 30.53 5.78 16.58
N ASN A 555 30.52 7.00 17.15
CA ASN A 555 31.56 7.45 18.07
C ASN A 555 31.30 6.97 19.51
N ASP A 556 30.06 6.64 19.87
CA ASP A 556 29.74 6.01 21.15
C ASP A 556 29.98 4.49 21.05
N PRO A 557 30.93 3.92 21.83
CA PRO A 557 31.34 2.51 21.65
C PRO A 557 30.18 1.52 21.81
N MET A 558 29.28 1.76 22.77
CA MET A 558 28.15 0.85 22.99
C MET A 558 27.11 0.98 21.88
N SER A 559 26.73 2.19 21.48
CA SER A 559 25.82 2.40 20.35
C SER A 559 26.37 1.84 19.03
N ALA A 560 27.69 1.89 18.83
CA ALA A 560 28.36 1.25 17.70
C ALA A 560 28.25 -0.28 17.75
N ILE A 561 28.47 -0.89 18.91
CA ILE A 561 28.31 -2.33 19.11
C ILE A 561 26.86 -2.76 18.83
N LEU A 562 25.87 -2.05 19.40
CA LEU A 562 24.45 -2.33 19.14
C LEU A 562 24.12 -2.27 17.65
N ALA A 563 24.64 -1.26 16.94
CA ALA A 563 24.43 -1.12 15.50
C ALA A 563 25.05 -2.28 14.69
N HIS A 564 26.26 -2.72 15.05
CA HIS A 564 26.89 -3.87 14.40
C HIS A 564 26.17 -5.19 14.69
N LEU A 565 25.64 -5.38 15.91
CA LEU A 565 24.88 -6.57 16.27
C LEU A 565 23.56 -6.68 15.50
N GLN A 566 23.01 -5.59 14.97
CA GLN A 566 21.87 -5.67 14.04
C GLN A 566 22.24 -6.33 12.70
N GLN A 567 23.52 -6.36 12.34
CA GLN A 567 24.03 -6.83 11.03
C GLN A 567 23.23 -6.25 9.84
N PRO A 568 23.07 -4.93 9.76
CA PRO A 568 22.27 -4.32 8.68
C PRO A 568 23.01 -4.32 7.35
N GLN A 569 22.29 -4.02 6.27
CA GLN A 569 22.91 -3.75 4.96
C GLN A 569 23.77 -2.48 5.03
N VAL A 570 23.30 -1.45 5.74
CA VAL A 570 24.00 -0.18 5.89
C VAL A 570 23.98 0.27 7.36
N ILE A 571 25.09 0.83 7.82
CA ILE A 571 25.14 1.65 9.05
C ILE A 571 25.42 3.07 8.63
N LEU A 572 24.56 4.01 9.05
CA LEU A 572 24.74 5.43 8.82
C LEU A 572 25.14 6.12 10.13
N HIS A 573 26.34 6.71 10.14
CA HIS A 573 26.80 7.49 11.28
C HIS A 573 25.96 8.77 11.45
N ASN A 574 25.37 8.94 12.63
CA ASN A 574 24.62 10.13 13.02
C ASN A 574 24.82 10.38 14.52
N SER A 575 25.51 11.47 14.87
CA SER A 575 25.88 11.83 16.24
C SER A 575 24.71 12.37 17.08
N GLY A 576 23.51 12.48 16.51
CA GLY A 576 22.30 12.98 17.18
C GLY A 576 22.10 14.50 17.10
N GLN A 577 21.34 15.02 18.06
CA GLN A 577 20.86 16.40 18.20
C GLN A 577 19.93 16.85 17.06
N ASP A 578 19.02 15.98 16.65
CA ASP A 578 18.14 16.13 15.49
C ASP A 578 16.64 16.15 15.87
N GLY A 579 16.32 16.25 17.16
CA GLY A 579 14.94 16.26 17.67
C GLY A 579 14.23 14.90 17.64
N THR A 580 14.98 13.82 17.39
CA THR A 580 14.48 12.44 17.37
C THR A 580 14.40 11.82 18.77
N LEU A 581 13.59 10.77 18.92
CA LEU A 581 13.53 9.95 20.13
C LEU A 581 14.91 9.39 20.50
N ARG A 582 15.61 8.79 19.53
CA ARG A 582 16.99 8.29 19.69
C ARG A 582 17.91 9.36 20.24
N SER A 583 17.91 10.55 19.64
CA SER A 583 18.77 11.65 20.11
C SER A 583 18.40 12.12 21.52
N ALA A 584 17.11 12.19 21.86
CA ALA A 584 16.68 12.62 23.20
C ALA A 584 17.00 11.57 24.27
N ALA A 585 16.93 10.28 23.93
CA ALA A 585 17.37 9.20 24.79
C ALA A 585 18.90 9.25 25.01
N ALA A 586 19.68 9.39 23.93
CA ALA A 586 21.14 9.54 24.00
C ALA A 586 21.59 10.72 24.86
N ALA A 587 20.89 11.86 24.76
CA ALA A 587 21.16 13.03 25.60
C ALA A 587 20.93 12.78 27.10
N LYS A 588 20.18 11.73 27.48
CA LYS A 588 20.00 11.27 28.86
C LYS A 588 20.95 10.12 29.25
N GLY A 589 21.94 9.81 28.42
CA GLY A 589 22.90 8.73 28.66
C GLY A 589 22.43 7.33 28.23
N ILE A 590 21.23 7.22 27.64
CA ILE A 590 20.67 5.95 27.16
C ILE A 590 21.35 5.59 25.84
N LYS A 591 21.87 4.37 25.72
CA LYS A 591 22.52 3.92 24.48
C LYS A 591 21.46 3.55 23.46
N ALA A 592 21.31 4.35 22.40
CA ALA A 592 20.14 4.30 21.53
C ALA A 592 20.51 4.17 20.04
N ILE A 593 19.84 3.27 19.35
CA ILE A 593 19.93 3.10 17.90
C ILE A 593 18.55 3.18 17.25
N THR A 594 18.51 3.64 16.00
CA THR A 594 17.30 3.54 15.15
C THR A 594 17.54 2.47 14.09
N VAL A 595 16.63 1.51 13.98
CA VAL A 595 16.69 0.42 13.00
C VAL A 595 15.57 0.63 11.99
N GLU A 596 15.91 0.67 10.72
CA GLU A 596 14.97 0.92 9.63
C GLU A 596 14.73 -0.38 8.86
N ILE A 597 13.48 -0.84 8.92
CA ILE A 597 13.06 -2.18 8.52
C ILE A 597 12.30 -2.10 7.19
N GLY A 598 12.95 -1.56 6.16
CA GLY A 598 12.38 -1.51 4.81
C GLY A 598 11.24 -0.51 4.62
N ASN A 599 10.20 -0.95 3.93
CA ASN A 599 9.15 -0.14 3.31
C ASN A 599 7.97 0.12 4.28
N PRO A 600 7.23 1.24 4.10
CA PRO A 600 6.00 1.52 4.84
C PRO A 600 4.85 0.59 4.46
N GLN A 601 3.85 0.48 5.35
CA GLN A 601 2.52 -0.10 5.09
C GLN A 601 2.47 -1.55 4.56
N GLN A 602 3.54 -2.31 4.72
CA GLN A 602 3.57 -3.74 4.38
C GLN A 602 4.42 -4.50 5.39
N PHE A 603 4.12 -5.79 5.57
CA PHE A 603 4.99 -6.67 6.34
C PHE A 603 6.02 -7.33 5.42
N GLN A 604 7.30 -7.18 5.74
CA GLN A 604 8.40 -7.77 4.99
C GLN A 604 9.10 -8.82 5.85
N THR A 605 8.70 -10.08 5.67
CA THR A 605 9.13 -11.23 6.51
C THR A 605 10.65 -11.28 6.69
N GLN A 606 11.42 -11.11 5.62
CA GLN A 606 12.89 -11.12 5.67
C GLN A 606 13.45 -10.00 6.56
N TYR A 607 12.96 -8.77 6.42
CA TYR A 607 13.45 -7.63 7.22
C TYR A 607 13.02 -7.73 8.69
N VAL A 608 11.80 -8.23 8.94
CA VAL A 608 11.31 -8.54 10.30
C VAL A 608 12.20 -9.60 10.94
N GLN A 609 12.53 -10.67 10.21
CA GLN A 609 13.42 -11.73 10.66
C GLN A 609 14.83 -11.20 11.00
N TRP A 610 15.45 -10.40 10.11
CA TRP A 610 16.77 -9.82 10.38
C TRP A 610 16.77 -8.91 11.60
N SER A 611 15.73 -8.08 11.74
CA SER A 611 15.59 -7.16 12.89
C SER A 611 15.40 -7.93 14.19
N TYR A 612 14.57 -8.99 14.18
CA TYR A 612 14.42 -9.90 15.31
C TYR A 612 15.77 -10.50 15.74
N MET A 613 16.52 -11.08 14.79
CA MET A 613 17.83 -11.66 15.11
C MET A 613 18.81 -10.63 15.66
N GLY A 614 18.78 -9.41 15.13
CA GLY A 614 19.60 -8.32 15.64
C GLY A 614 19.27 -7.93 17.07
N VAL A 615 17.98 -7.88 17.44
CA VAL A 615 17.55 -7.68 18.83
C VAL A 615 18.01 -8.85 19.72
N MET A 616 17.87 -10.10 19.27
CA MET A 616 18.30 -11.26 20.06
C MET A 616 19.82 -11.31 20.27
N ARG A 617 20.62 -10.94 19.26
CA ARG A 617 22.07 -10.78 19.40
C ARG A 617 22.45 -9.67 20.38
N ILE A 618 21.68 -8.58 20.42
CA ILE A 618 21.86 -7.51 21.41
C ILE A 618 21.55 -8.03 22.82
N LEU A 619 20.43 -8.72 23.02
CA LEU A 619 20.08 -9.31 24.31
C LEU A 619 21.18 -10.26 24.81
N ASN A 620 21.73 -11.08 23.93
CA ASN A 620 22.85 -11.98 24.25
C ASN A 620 24.13 -11.20 24.58
N HIS A 621 24.49 -10.19 23.80
CA HIS A 621 25.67 -9.37 24.04
C HIS A 621 25.59 -8.60 25.38
N LEU A 622 24.41 -8.08 25.71
CA LEU A 622 24.15 -7.41 26.98
C LEU A 622 24.03 -8.39 28.16
N GLN A 623 24.23 -9.70 27.92
CA GLN A 623 24.08 -10.77 28.90
C GLN A 623 22.70 -10.79 29.56
N MET A 624 21.68 -10.28 28.86
CA MET A 624 20.30 -10.28 29.31
C MET A 624 19.65 -11.64 29.05
N PHE A 625 19.88 -12.22 27.87
CA PHE A 625 19.23 -13.47 27.48
C PHE A 625 20.18 -14.27 26.60
N THR A 626 20.57 -15.47 27.05
CA THR A 626 21.43 -16.35 26.26
C THR A 626 20.64 -16.95 25.12
N VAL A 627 21.15 -16.79 23.91
CA VAL A 627 20.55 -17.38 22.72
C VAL A 627 21.49 -18.39 22.13
N ASP A 628 20.98 -19.57 21.77
CA ASP A 628 21.73 -20.51 20.97
C ASP A 628 21.90 -19.91 19.56
N LEU A 629 23.09 -19.36 19.30
CA LEU A 629 23.38 -18.74 18.01
C LEU A 629 23.49 -19.78 16.88
N SER A 630 23.64 -21.07 17.19
CA SER A 630 23.75 -22.11 16.17
C SER A 630 22.44 -22.34 15.41
N CYS A 631 21.29 -22.13 16.06
CA CYS A 631 19.99 -22.18 15.39
C CYS A 631 19.70 -20.91 14.58
N MET A 632 20.44 -19.83 14.81
CA MET A 632 20.33 -18.57 14.07
C MET A 632 21.05 -18.59 12.72
N ASP A 633 22.01 -19.51 12.51
CA ASP A 633 22.75 -19.62 11.25
C ASP A 633 21.90 -20.15 10.08
N LEU A 634 20.69 -20.65 10.36
CA LEU A 634 19.73 -21.07 9.33
C LEU A 634 19.15 -19.90 8.52
N VAL A 635 19.23 -18.68 9.06
CA VAL A 635 18.79 -17.48 8.37
C VAL A 635 20.01 -16.69 7.92
N GLN A 636 20.21 -16.61 6.61
CA GLN A 636 21.33 -15.83 6.07
C GLN A 636 21.13 -14.33 6.38
N PRO A 637 22.07 -13.69 7.10
CA PRO A 637 22.05 -12.25 7.27
C PRO A 637 22.32 -11.57 5.91
N PRO A 638 22.14 -10.24 5.83
CA PRO A 638 22.66 -9.50 4.68
C PRO A 638 24.12 -9.85 4.40
N PRO A 639 24.53 -10.00 3.13
CA PRO A 639 25.85 -10.51 2.77
C PRO A 639 27.00 -9.61 3.23
N SER A 640 26.74 -8.32 3.46
CA SER A 640 27.72 -7.38 4.01
C SER A 640 27.03 -6.16 4.62
N THR A 641 27.76 -5.46 5.49
CA THR A 641 27.36 -4.16 6.06
C THR A 641 28.26 -3.05 5.54
N VAL A 642 27.68 -2.01 4.95
CA VAL A 642 28.39 -0.81 4.51
C VAL A 642 28.28 0.29 5.57
N LEU A 643 29.42 0.74 6.11
CA LEU A 643 29.45 1.89 7.02
C LEU A 643 29.55 3.19 6.21
N CYS A 644 28.57 4.07 6.36
CA CYS A 644 28.55 5.41 5.77
C CYS A 644 28.92 6.47 6.82
N SER A 645 29.90 7.32 6.50
CA SER A 645 30.30 8.42 7.39
C SER A 645 29.31 9.58 7.39
N LYS A 646 28.53 9.72 6.31
CA LYS A 646 27.42 10.66 6.17
C LYS A 646 26.42 10.19 5.12
N GLY A 647 25.23 10.79 5.13
CA GLY A 647 24.17 10.56 4.15
C GLY A 647 23.43 11.86 3.85
N PHE A 648 22.85 11.95 2.65
CA PHE A 648 22.03 13.09 2.25
C PHE A 648 20.99 12.70 1.20
N TRP A 649 19.92 13.47 1.13
CA TRP A 649 18.90 13.32 0.11
C TRP A 649 19.24 14.13 -1.14
N ILE A 650 19.01 13.52 -2.30
CA ILE A 650 18.98 14.21 -3.59
C ILE A 650 17.53 14.58 -3.87
N TYR A 651 17.30 15.80 -4.33
CA TYR A 651 15.97 16.38 -4.52
C TYR A 651 15.73 16.75 -5.97
N THR A 652 14.46 16.71 -6.39
CA THR A 652 14.02 17.20 -7.68
C THR A 652 14.11 18.73 -7.72
N ASN A 653 14.50 19.29 -8.86
CA ASN A 653 14.48 20.74 -9.13
C ASN A 653 13.19 21.17 -9.83
N THR A 654 12.45 20.22 -10.40
CA THR A 654 11.22 20.45 -11.17
C THR A 654 10.16 19.40 -10.82
N GLY A 655 8.91 19.64 -11.21
CA GLY A 655 7.82 18.67 -11.10
C GLY A 655 7.65 17.81 -12.36
N GLY A 656 7.07 16.63 -12.19
CA GLY A 656 6.71 15.71 -13.27
C GLY A 656 6.64 14.25 -12.82
N VAL A 657 6.65 13.35 -13.79
CA VAL A 657 6.70 11.90 -13.58
C VAL A 657 8.15 11.51 -13.31
N LEU A 658 8.44 11.14 -12.06
CA LEU A 658 9.75 10.75 -11.57
C LEU A 658 10.00 9.25 -11.81
N GLU A 659 11.03 8.95 -12.60
CA GLU A 659 11.59 7.62 -12.77
C GLU A 659 12.89 7.53 -11.97
N VAL A 660 12.94 6.68 -10.94
CA VAL A 660 14.16 6.42 -10.16
C VAL A 660 14.71 5.04 -10.54
N TYR A 661 15.96 4.99 -11.03
CA TYR A 661 16.53 3.77 -11.60
C TYR A 661 17.20 2.83 -10.60
N PRO A 662 18.11 3.28 -9.71
CA PRO A 662 18.86 2.35 -8.88
C PRO A 662 18.00 1.85 -7.72
N ASN A 663 18.14 0.56 -7.40
CA ASN A 663 17.51 -0.04 -6.22
C ASN A 663 18.26 0.31 -4.93
N VAL A 664 17.60 0.12 -3.79
CA VAL A 664 18.26 0.23 -2.47
C VAL A 664 19.37 -0.83 -2.33
N ASN A 665 20.35 -0.56 -1.46
CA ASN A 665 21.55 -1.37 -1.27
C ASN A 665 22.42 -1.55 -2.55
N THR A 666 22.27 -0.65 -3.53
CA THR A 666 23.09 -0.63 -4.76
C THR A 666 24.25 0.34 -4.61
N LEU A 667 25.45 -0.07 -5.01
CA LEU A 667 26.62 0.83 -5.12
C LEU A 667 26.52 1.66 -6.41
N ILE A 668 26.73 2.96 -6.30
CA ILE A 668 26.73 3.89 -7.44
C ILE A 668 28.04 4.65 -7.55
N LYS A 669 28.41 5.02 -8.77
CA LYS A 669 29.55 5.89 -9.08
C LYS A 669 29.08 7.31 -9.38
N LYS A 670 29.91 8.31 -9.08
CA LYS A 670 29.71 9.70 -9.49
C LYS A 670 29.43 9.76 -11.00
N GLY A 671 28.41 10.53 -11.38
CA GLY A 671 27.99 10.70 -12.76
C GLY A 671 27.09 9.59 -13.31
N ASN A 672 26.73 8.58 -12.52
CA ASN A 672 25.67 7.65 -12.94
C ASN A 672 24.31 8.37 -12.98
N LEU A 673 23.52 8.12 -14.02
CA LEU A 673 22.13 8.57 -14.09
C LEU A 673 21.33 7.81 -13.02
N ILE A 674 20.68 8.56 -12.14
CA ILE A 674 19.94 8.00 -11.00
C ILE A 674 18.43 8.21 -11.10
N ALA A 675 17.99 9.27 -11.77
CA ALA A 675 16.58 9.51 -12.01
C ALA A 675 16.34 10.39 -13.22
N ARG A 676 15.12 10.35 -13.75
CA ARG A 676 14.59 11.29 -14.73
C ARG A 676 13.26 11.84 -14.28
N ILE A 677 12.98 13.06 -14.70
CA ILE A 677 11.63 13.61 -14.65
C ILE A 677 11.14 13.76 -16.09
N LYS A 678 9.96 13.23 -16.36
CA LYS A 678 9.23 13.46 -17.59
C LYS A 678 8.05 14.38 -17.30
N ASN A 679 7.68 15.24 -18.25
CA ASN A 679 6.39 15.90 -18.17
C ASN A 679 5.27 14.88 -18.46
N ILE A 680 4.02 15.30 -18.32
CA ILE A 680 2.87 14.39 -18.51
C ILE A 680 2.77 13.83 -19.94
N PHE A 681 3.42 14.47 -20.92
CA PHE A 681 3.48 14.03 -22.31
C PHE A 681 4.62 13.03 -22.59
N GLY A 682 5.40 12.66 -21.57
CA GLY A 682 6.50 11.71 -21.68
C GLY A 682 7.84 12.32 -22.11
N ASN A 683 7.90 13.62 -22.39
CA ASN A 683 9.15 14.30 -22.71
C ASN A 683 10.02 14.45 -21.47
N ILE A 684 11.30 14.13 -21.57
CA ILE A 684 12.27 14.31 -20.49
C ILE A 684 12.42 15.81 -20.22
N VAL A 685 12.19 16.21 -18.97
CA VAL A 685 12.34 17.58 -18.47
C VAL A 685 13.68 17.74 -17.76
N ASP A 686 14.08 16.73 -16.98
CA ASP A 686 15.31 16.79 -16.20
C ASP A 686 15.91 15.40 -15.98
N GLU A 687 17.22 15.35 -15.79
CA GLU A 687 17.99 14.15 -15.49
C GLU A 687 18.88 14.38 -14.28
N TYR A 688 18.83 13.46 -13.31
CA TYR A 688 19.59 13.56 -12.08
C TYR A 688 20.73 12.56 -12.10
N TYR A 689 21.91 13.04 -11.72
CA TYR A 689 23.14 12.25 -11.70
C TYR A 689 23.71 12.16 -10.30
N ALA A 690 24.32 11.02 -9.98
CA ALA A 690 24.97 10.78 -8.70
C ALA A 690 26.11 11.80 -8.47
N PRO A 691 26.08 12.62 -7.40
CA PRO A 691 27.10 13.65 -7.18
C PRO A 691 28.42 13.08 -6.65
N CYS A 692 28.40 11.89 -6.08
CA CYS A 692 29.56 11.17 -5.56
C CYS A 692 29.34 9.65 -5.61
N ASN A 693 30.40 8.88 -5.40
CA ASN A 693 30.30 7.45 -5.17
C ASN A 693 29.59 7.19 -3.84
N GLY A 694 28.80 6.13 -3.75
CA GLY A 694 28.09 5.79 -2.53
C GLY A 694 27.22 4.55 -2.63
N VAL A 695 26.37 4.36 -1.64
CA VAL A 695 25.35 3.30 -1.59
C VAL A 695 23.96 3.93 -1.46
N ILE A 696 22.98 3.43 -2.23
CA ILE A 696 21.59 3.86 -2.11
C ILE A 696 21.00 3.30 -0.82
N ILE A 697 20.70 4.16 0.15
CA ILE A 697 20.06 3.77 1.41
C ILE A 697 18.54 3.63 1.21
N GLY A 698 17.95 4.60 0.51
CA GLY A 698 16.52 4.68 0.24
C GLY A 698 16.24 5.40 -1.07
N ARG A 699 15.05 5.22 -1.64
CA ARG A 699 14.61 5.86 -2.87
C ARG A 699 13.13 6.17 -2.87
N SER A 700 12.71 7.12 -3.69
CA SER A 700 11.30 7.35 -3.97
C SER A 700 10.72 6.23 -4.82
N SER A 701 9.48 5.87 -4.49
CA SER A 701 8.61 5.00 -5.29
C SER A 701 7.33 5.71 -5.72
N ASN A 702 7.02 6.89 -5.18
CA ASN A 702 5.97 7.73 -5.71
C ASN A 702 6.38 8.27 -7.10
N PRO A 703 5.65 7.93 -8.17
CA PRO A 703 6.01 8.35 -9.52
C PRO A 703 5.67 9.80 -9.80
N VAL A 704 4.86 10.47 -8.96
CA VAL A 704 4.56 11.89 -9.11
C VAL A 704 5.45 12.67 -8.16
N ALA A 705 6.27 13.56 -8.73
CA ALA A 705 7.14 14.43 -7.97
C ALA A 705 6.81 15.90 -8.24
N MET A 706 6.83 16.73 -7.20
CA MET A 706 6.94 18.17 -7.29
C MET A 706 8.41 18.59 -7.22
N ALA A 707 8.71 19.86 -7.54
CA ALA A 707 10.02 20.41 -7.23
C ALA A 707 10.28 20.36 -5.71
N GLY A 708 11.46 19.91 -5.31
CA GLY A 708 11.84 19.70 -3.92
C GLY A 708 11.46 18.34 -3.33
N ASP A 709 10.89 17.43 -4.13
CA ASP A 709 10.65 16.06 -3.68
C ASP A 709 11.94 15.24 -3.64
N ARG A 710 12.00 14.29 -2.72
CA ARG A 710 13.15 13.39 -2.56
C ARG A 710 13.23 12.44 -3.75
N ILE A 711 14.46 12.12 -4.17
CA ILE A 711 14.76 11.12 -5.20
C ILE A 711 15.41 9.91 -4.54
N ILE A 712 16.60 10.11 -3.96
CA ILE A 712 17.46 9.07 -3.39
C ILE A 712 18.07 9.58 -2.09
N HIS A 713 18.12 8.70 -1.10
CA HIS A 713 18.96 8.84 0.07
C HIS A 713 20.30 8.16 -0.21
N LEU A 714 21.35 8.95 -0.41
CA LEU A 714 22.68 8.46 -0.75
C LEU A 714 23.57 8.43 0.48
N GLY A 715 24.10 7.25 0.81
CA GLY A 715 25.12 7.04 1.82
C GLY A 715 26.53 7.20 1.24
N VAL A 716 27.34 8.06 1.84
CA VAL A 716 28.76 8.21 1.50
C VAL A 716 29.56 7.20 2.32
N ILE A 717 30.14 6.23 1.62
CA ILE A 717 30.89 5.14 2.23
C ILE A 717 32.12 5.71 2.97
N LYS A 718 32.26 5.32 4.24
CA LYS A 718 33.42 5.70 5.06
C LYS A 718 34.69 5.14 4.43
N LYS A 719 35.69 5.99 4.21
CA LYS A 719 37.00 5.59 3.71
C LYS A 719 37.81 4.89 4.80
N LYS A 720 38.71 3.99 4.37
CA LYS A 720 39.69 3.38 5.27
C LYS A 720 40.57 4.48 5.88
N GLY A 721 40.73 4.48 7.21
CA GLY A 721 41.48 5.52 7.93
C GLY A 721 40.73 6.84 8.17
N GLU A 722 39.53 7.04 7.61
CA GLU A 722 38.70 8.21 7.91
C GLU A 722 38.25 8.20 9.37
N VAL A 723 38.48 9.30 10.07
CA VAL A 723 37.92 9.54 11.41
C VAL A 723 36.48 10.02 11.23
N LEU A 724 35.54 9.41 11.95
CA LEU A 724 34.16 9.86 11.89
C LEU A 724 34.02 11.25 12.52
N PRO A 725 33.23 12.15 11.91
CA PRO A 725 33.02 13.48 12.48
C PRO A 725 32.37 13.37 13.86
N SER A 726 32.75 14.24 14.79
CA SER A 726 32.11 14.30 16.12
C SER A 726 30.68 14.83 16.07
N VAL A 727 30.35 15.61 15.02
CA VAL A 727 29.01 16.09 14.74
C VAL A 727 28.62 15.65 13.33
N ALA A 728 27.65 14.76 13.24
CA ALA A 728 27.06 14.28 12.01
C ALA A 728 25.54 14.38 12.12
N LYS A 729 24.96 15.31 11.35
CA LYS A 729 23.52 15.41 11.14
C LYS A 729 23.23 15.14 9.66
N GLU A 730 22.14 14.44 9.39
CA GLU A 730 21.55 14.49 8.05
C GLU A 730 21.08 15.93 7.82
N ASN A 731 21.52 16.54 6.72
CA ASN A 731 20.89 17.76 6.23
C ASN A 731 19.51 17.34 5.69
N TYR A 732 18.45 17.59 6.48
CA TYR A 732 17.07 17.32 6.08
C TYR A 732 16.58 18.34 5.07
#